data_AF-A0A072NVS6-F1
#
_entry.id   AF-A0A072NVS6-F1
#
_cell.length_a   1.000
_cell.length_b   1.000
_cell.length_c   1.000
_cell.angle_alpha   90.00
_cell.angle_beta   90.00
_cell.angle_gamma   90.00
#
_symmetry.space_group_name_H-M   'P 1'
#
loop_
_entity.id
_entity.type
_entity.pdbx_description
1 polymer ?
#
loop_
_entity_poly.entity_id
_entity_poly.type
_entity_poly.pdbx_seq_one_letter_code
_entity_poly.pdbx_strand_id
1 'polypeptide(L)'
;MDCPRVANFIFEHLFLPPQLPEIDHEELGAGQLLKEVAAAACTFSRNVRTKKARFAWTHLARSIEQWIHIYNEGTPCCSTLTQFLERMQTHDVLMFHVKCQNATITATHRRTGVVFEYFEVSATNDAIMKSKDSLIRSFPSSAVLLPRDIFENKDFVKELATAIHQLSIEQLKMSMAQIKKAENELAEERQSPSPKFVGELLFGAYLRSYGKAGLRKSISKRIDDDVLSKGTGMPWRRSSLWLSIRVSLQLALVNFDWDGKDSPYNYKNFMLFLLATLSTGIMSTTPSPATLHILRVKLARRHAKLGDKTLSFVQDHVRRTLARIDAAIAVLWDQVVRRDNVTIPSVSMSQVHDQLALRKSREHLHMIWERSRKHFKYSISQDSPPVSTRIPLSASVLPTPGIFCKAGDVLTTLWVFEHWVEMNLGAWLKANTHSSSACFHLYSTMAAYYRLAITKYYRHPARTSYMWLTIFELWVAMDIVTTTLHSLLLEYPPEVPTNILESLVLDKKAALERLARVELHISLRCQKRNPMFPSLFSDPSQQCFAVNFYDQSDLMKNLRESIEDDARQARLDKQDEWLRKKKDFTQLMRDVASMECDEYTPNWVDSDGECWTGETRHDKKCRRCELEQHAKAMRIEKHEWPLPEDEVMCKAVVFELQTPGTLVFWRDATWFVVHTLGRNDKIGQECEQDVLSYSPLTKYARKKLRRITLGSSIKPMLKTHYFNGGLNIDDIFLRNGMAPRLKDTERRKVWTAEQNPRLSLRQYCDSQLPEGTPDHMVRQVNTTSHTHNSVLAMHSNLPPEMTPHQHVLFGSLRAGEKLQFINILAMVMSSEADINSTSTAILVSQAVSQVGKREPPHLSSCLRDSQLDLLNKTFCESLIFAIEARFYTIEANWKETTAAGVLLTISLKVLSLCPHASLHQRYLGFIRRIRQAALKWIRGLAEIHGNKRTTSAENGNINEVSRQLVNSSLLVRRTFDLEAEHQQSEFRHSSSIADYVEASLYLHGHKDLASSGDGSKRQNELLSDAYCARQWEHHLLLALQDDCTPISDAIKRFWPSASFTDSWQTVDDNDTSWIKNSTINKIVHYNLVSGSLLVSGRSLSRLPPSYTNDPLYRSIFTDLDLDIFASDEDDMEYMSCVRFQGH
;
A
#
# COMPACT_ATOMS: atom_id res chain seq x y z
N MET A 1 -12.96 46.01 15.71
CA MET A 1 -12.20 44.74 15.59
C MET A 1 -11.68 44.69 14.18
N ASP A 2 -10.45 45.16 13.97
CA ASP A 2 -10.01 45.52 12.60
C ASP A 2 -9.01 44.50 12.03
N CYS A 3 -8.57 43.54 12.86
CA CYS A 3 -7.64 42.48 12.49
C CYS A 3 -8.36 41.10 12.35
N PRO A 4 -8.34 40.46 11.18
CA PRO A 4 -8.93 39.14 10.96
C PRO A 4 -8.38 38.04 11.87
N ARG A 5 -7.08 38.07 12.21
CA ARG A 5 -6.45 37.08 13.11
C ARG A 5 -7.03 37.14 14.53
N VAL A 6 -7.33 38.34 15.01
CA VAL A 6 -7.93 38.56 16.33
C VAL A 6 -9.41 38.17 16.34
N ALA A 7 -10.15 38.46 15.27
CA ALA A 7 -11.53 38.02 15.12
C ALA A 7 -11.66 36.48 15.11
N ASN A 8 -10.75 35.79 14.42
CA ASN A 8 -10.68 34.33 14.42
C ASN A 8 -10.33 33.75 15.80
N PHE A 9 -9.33 34.30 16.49
CA PHE A 9 -8.99 33.90 17.87
C PHE A 9 -10.21 33.99 18.80
N ILE A 10 -10.94 35.10 18.75
CA ILE A 10 -12.15 35.29 19.57
C ILE A 10 -13.25 34.30 19.16
N PHE A 11 -13.45 34.08 17.85
CA PHE A 11 -14.40 33.10 17.34
C PHE A 11 -14.08 31.67 17.85
N GLU A 12 -12.84 31.23 17.72
CA GLU A 12 -12.40 29.88 18.10
C GLU A 12 -12.50 29.65 19.61
N HIS A 13 -12.02 30.58 20.44
CA HIS A 13 -11.99 30.36 21.91
C HIS A 13 -13.34 30.64 22.61
N LEU A 14 -14.15 31.59 22.12
CA LEU A 14 -15.43 31.94 22.73
C LEU A 14 -16.60 31.20 22.09
N PHE A 15 -16.61 31.07 20.76
CA PHE A 15 -17.70 30.41 20.01
C PHE A 15 -17.49 28.92 19.80
N LEU A 16 -16.26 28.40 19.93
CA LEU A 16 -15.95 26.96 19.82
C LEU A 16 -16.63 26.32 18.60
N PRO A 17 -16.21 26.68 17.38
CA PRO A 17 -16.73 26.05 16.16
C PRO A 17 -16.42 24.54 16.15
N PRO A 18 -17.16 23.71 15.40
CA PRO A 18 -16.87 22.28 15.28
C PRO A 18 -15.48 21.97 14.72
N GLN A 19 -14.97 22.83 13.83
CA GLN A 19 -13.62 22.73 13.29
C GLN A 19 -12.73 23.72 14.02
N LEU A 20 -11.91 23.20 14.93
CA LEU A 20 -10.93 23.96 15.70
C LEU A 20 -9.54 23.87 15.06
N PRO A 21 -8.63 24.82 15.36
CA PRO A 21 -7.24 24.77 14.92
C PRO A 21 -6.49 23.59 15.55
N GLU A 22 -5.40 23.18 14.91
CA GLU A 22 -4.54 22.08 15.39
C GLU A 22 -3.18 22.59 15.92
N ILE A 23 -3.00 23.91 15.98
CA ILE A 23 -1.77 24.59 16.41
C ILE A 23 -2.16 25.70 17.40
N ASP A 24 -1.38 25.88 18.46
CA ASP A 24 -1.56 26.96 19.43
C ASP A 24 -1.46 28.36 18.80
N HIS A 25 -2.31 29.29 19.26
CA HIS A 25 -2.30 30.70 18.87
C HIS A 25 -1.50 31.59 19.82
N GLU A 26 -0.83 31.01 20.81
CA GLU A 26 0.06 31.70 21.75
C GLU A 26 -0.61 32.87 22.51
N GLU A 27 -1.94 32.86 22.63
CA GLU A 27 -2.74 33.95 23.20
C GLU A 27 -2.65 35.29 22.42
N LEU A 28 -2.33 35.25 21.11
CA LEU A 28 -2.15 36.45 20.26
C LEU A 28 -3.35 37.43 20.28
N GLY A 29 -4.58 36.94 20.46
CA GLY A 29 -5.79 37.78 20.53
C GLY A 29 -6.27 38.12 21.95
N ALA A 30 -5.57 37.66 22.99
CA ALA A 30 -6.05 37.69 24.37
C ALA A 30 -6.14 39.12 24.95
N GLY A 31 -5.18 39.98 24.63
CA GLY A 31 -5.21 41.40 25.05
C GLY A 31 -6.40 42.16 24.47
N GLN A 32 -6.70 41.96 23.18
CA GLN A 32 -7.88 42.58 22.55
C GLN A 32 -9.17 42.01 23.14
N LEU A 33 -9.24 40.69 23.39
CA LEU A 33 -10.39 40.09 24.05
C LEU A 33 -10.68 40.76 25.40
N LEU A 34 -9.66 41.03 26.20
CA LEU A 34 -9.83 41.71 27.49
C LEU A 34 -10.38 43.15 27.33
N LYS A 35 -9.87 43.91 26.34
CA LYS A 35 -10.38 45.26 25.99
C LYS A 35 -11.87 45.22 25.59
N GLU A 36 -12.26 44.24 24.78
CA GLU A 36 -13.66 44.08 24.34
C GLU A 36 -14.58 43.67 25.51
N VAL A 37 -14.08 42.84 26.44
CA VAL A 37 -14.80 42.49 27.66
C VAL A 37 -15.00 43.71 28.56
N ALA A 38 -13.99 44.57 28.70
CA ALA A 38 -14.10 45.82 29.45
C ALA A 38 -15.17 46.75 28.83
N ALA A 39 -15.11 46.98 27.52
CA ALA A 39 -16.08 47.82 26.81
C ALA A 39 -17.52 47.28 26.94
N ALA A 40 -17.68 45.96 26.84
CA ALA A 40 -18.97 45.30 27.05
C ALA A 40 -19.45 45.43 28.50
N ALA A 41 -18.57 45.31 29.50
CA ALA A 41 -18.91 45.47 30.91
C ALA A 41 -19.34 46.92 31.24
N CYS A 42 -18.65 47.92 30.70
CA CYS A 42 -19.02 49.33 30.78
C CYS A 42 -20.39 49.60 30.16
N THR A 43 -20.66 49.02 28.99
CA THR A 43 -21.97 49.19 28.33
C THR A 43 -23.07 48.45 29.09
N PHE A 44 -22.77 47.27 29.63
CA PHE A 44 -23.72 46.50 30.43
C PHE A 44 -24.10 47.22 31.71
N SER A 45 -23.13 47.77 32.45
CA SER A 45 -23.37 48.48 33.72
C SER A 45 -24.31 49.67 33.56
N ARG A 46 -24.18 50.43 32.47
CA ARG A 46 -25.05 51.58 32.13
C ARG A 46 -26.51 51.17 31.89
N ASN A 47 -26.76 49.97 31.37
CA ASN A 47 -28.10 49.52 30.97
C ASN A 47 -28.82 48.68 32.04
N VAL A 48 -28.12 48.22 33.08
CA VAL A 48 -28.72 47.46 34.19
C VAL A 48 -29.58 48.38 35.07
N ARG A 49 -30.83 47.99 35.32
CA ARG A 49 -31.82 48.81 36.05
C ARG A 49 -31.72 48.70 37.57
N THR A 50 -31.30 47.57 38.12
CA THR A 50 -31.25 47.35 39.57
C THR A 50 -30.03 48.06 40.18
N LYS A 51 -30.25 48.88 41.23
CA LYS A 51 -29.19 49.66 41.89
C LYS A 51 -28.02 48.79 42.37
N LYS A 52 -28.31 47.63 42.98
CA LYS A 52 -27.29 46.68 43.47
C LYS A 52 -26.44 46.07 42.34
N ALA A 53 -27.05 45.68 41.21
CA ALA A 53 -26.29 45.07 40.12
C ALA A 53 -25.54 46.12 39.30
N ARG A 54 -26.10 47.32 39.14
CA ARG A 54 -25.39 48.47 38.56
C ARG A 54 -24.12 48.78 39.35
N PHE A 55 -24.22 48.88 40.68
CA PHE A 55 -23.06 49.09 41.56
C PHE A 55 -21.96 48.04 41.32
N ALA A 56 -22.31 46.75 41.39
CA ALA A 56 -21.33 45.68 41.18
C ALA A 56 -20.69 45.71 39.78
N TRP A 57 -21.48 45.94 38.72
CA TRP A 57 -20.95 46.01 37.36
C TRP A 57 -20.13 47.27 37.08
N THR A 58 -20.41 48.39 37.74
CA THR A 58 -19.56 49.60 37.69
C THR A 58 -18.18 49.32 38.30
N HIS A 59 -18.13 48.65 39.46
CA HIS A 59 -16.87 48.26 40.08
C HIS A 59 -16.13 47.21 39.25
N LEU A 60 -16.83 46.21 38.70
CA LEU A 60 -16.21 45.20 37.85
C LEU A 60 -15.68 45.76 36.53
N ALA A 61 -16.39 46.71 35.92
CA ALA A 61 -15.90 47.40 34.74
C ALA A 61 -14.56 48.11 35.02
N ARG A 62 -14.48 48.85 36.12
CA ARG A 62 -13.23 49.48 36.60
C ARG A 62 -12.14 48.44 36.87
N SER A 63 -12.47 47.31 37.49
CA SER A 63 -11.52 46.21 37.75
C SER A 63 -10.95 45.57 36.48
N ILE A 64 -11.75 45.41 35.43
CA ILE A 64 -11.27 44.86 34.15
C ILE A 64 -10.37 45.89 33.45
N GLU A 65 -10.69 47.18 33.52
CA GLU A 65 -9.83 48.27 33.03
C GLU A 65 -8.48 48.26 33.77
N GLN A 66 -8.47 48.16 35.10
CA GLN A 66 -7.25 47.99 35.89
C GLN A 66 -6.45 46.75 35.46
N TRP A 67 -7.12 45.64 35.16
CA TRP A 67 -6.47 44.43 34.65
C TRP A 67 -5.77 44.66 33.30
N ILE A 68 -6.37 45.45 32.41
CA ILE A 68 -5.72 45.85 31.14
C ILE A 68 -4.45 46.67 31.42
N HIS A 69 -4.50 47.60 32.38
CA HIS A 69 -3.36 48.44 32.73
C HIS A 69 -2.22 47.69 33.41
N ILE A 70 -2.54 46.70 34.26
CA ILE A 70 -1.53 45.86 34.93
C ILE A 70 -0.64 45.12 33.91
N TYR A 71 -1.21 44.69 32.78
CA TYR A 71 -0.51 43.90 31.77
C TYR A 71 -0.04 44.72 30.56
N ASN A 72 -0.65 45.88 30.26
CA ASN A 72 -0.30 46.83 29.17
C ASN A 72 0.34 46.20 27.91
N GLU A 73 -0.38 45.28 27.26
CA GLU A 73 0.05 44.55 26.03
C GLU A 73 1.18 43.53 26.20
N GLY A 74 1.54 43.15 27.45
CA GLY A 74 2.59 42.19 27.74
C GLY A 74 2.57 41.65 29.18
N THR A 75 3.75 41.62 29.80
CA THR A 75 3.99 41.00 31.12
C THR A 75 3.95 42.09 32.21
N PRO A 76 3.35 41.84 33.39
CA PRO A 76 3.15 42.89 34.37
C PRO A 76 4.47 43.33 35.02
N CYS A 77 4.68 44.63 35.18
CA CYS A 77 5.84 45.18 35.88
C CYS A 77 5.62 45.16 37.41
N CYS A 78 6.70 44.89 38.16
CA CYS A 78 6.65 44.87 39.63
C CYS A 78 6.23 46.22 40.25
N SER A 79 6.69 47.35 39.70
CA SER A 79 6.33 48.68 40.20
C SER A 79 4.84 48.97 40.00
N THR A 80 4.31 48.64 38.81
CA THR A 80 2.88 48.74 38.48
C THR A 80 2.02 47.87 39.40
N LEU A 81 2.43 46.61 39.64
CA LEU A 81 1.72 45.70 40.56
C LEU A 81 1.66 46.27 41.99
N THR A 82 2.78 46.81 42.48
CA THR A 82 2.85 47.44 43.81
C THR A 82 1.91 48.62 43.91
N GLN A 83 1.94 49.52 42.91
CA GLN A 83 1.09 50.70 42.86
C GLN A 83 -0.41 50.37 42.85
N PHE A 84 -0.84 49.36 42.09
CA PHE A 84 -2.25 48.95 42.04
C PHE A 84 -2.70 48.30 43.35
N LEU A 85 -1.85 47.49 43.99
CA LEU A 85 -2.15 46.89 45.30
C LEU A 85 -2.27 47.96 46.40
N GLU A 86 -1.36 48.94 46.44
CA GLU A 86 -1.39 50.03 47.44
C GLU A 86 -2.61 50.95 47.28
N ARG A 87 -3.07 51.16 46.03
CA ARG A 87 -4.20 52.07 45.73
C ARG A 87 -5.57 51.40 45.80
N MET A 88 -5.67 50.13 46.18
CA MET A 88 -6.95 49.41 46.25
C MET A 88 -7.93 50.11 47.19
N GLN A 89 -9.12 50.44 46.69
CA GLN A 89 -10.23 50.98 47.48
C GLN A 89 -11.20 49.89 47.92
N THR A 90 -12.04 50.17 48.92
CA THR A 90 -13.07 49.22 49.34
C THR A 90 -14.01 48.88 48.17
N HIS A 91 -14.21 47.58 47.94
CA HIS A 91 -14.92 46.97 46.81
C HIS A 91 -14.13 46.84 45.49
N ASP A 92 -12.84 47.23 45.46
CA ASP A 92 -11.99 46.91 44.32
C ASP A 92 -11.67 45.44 44.23
N VAL A 93 -11.63 44.96 42.98
CA VAL A 93 -11.21 43.61 42.62
C VAL A 93 -10.03 43.72 41.66
N LEU A 94 -8.85 43.24 42.06
CA LEU A 94 -7.70 43.09 41.16
C LEU A 94 -7.62 41.64 40.69
N MET A 95 -7.15 41.44 39.46
CA MET A 95 -7.05 40.13 38.80
C MET A 95 -5.66 39.99 38.19
N PHE A 96 -5.00 38.86 38.47
CA PHE A 96 -3.65 38.55 37.99
C PHE A 96 -3.66 37.18 37.32
N HIS A 97 -3.41 37.13 36.01
CA HIS A 97 -3.17 35.92 35.25
C HIS A 97 -1.67 35.54 35.29
N VAL A 98 -1.35 34.49 36.03
CA VAL A 98 0.01 33.97 36.24
C VAL A 98 0.23 32.80 35.28
N LYS A 99 0.42 33.12 33.99
CA LYS A 99 0.47 32.13 32.88
C LYS A 99 1.50 31.02 33.11
N CYS A 100 2.73 31.38 33.50
CA CYS A 100 3.84 30.45 33.69
C CYS A 100 3.58 29.41 34.79
N GLN A 101 2.70 29.72 35.75
CA GLN A 101 2.33 28.84 36.86
C GLN A 101 0.88 28.37 36.75
N ASN A 102 0.29 28.42 35.56
CA ASN A 102 -1.03 27.87 35.28
C ASN A 102 -2.12 28.31 36.30
N ALA A 103 -2.07 29.56 36.76
CA ALA A 103 -2.92 30.03 37.84
C ALA A 103 -3.45 31.46 37.60
N THR A 104 -4.58 31.77 38.21
CA THR A 104 -5.12 33.12 38.31
C THR A 104 -5.35 33.48 39.77
N ILE A 105 -4.96 34.70 40.15
CA ILE A 105 -5.12 35.25 41.49
C ILE A 105 -6.13 36.41 41.41
N THR A 106 -7.08 36.46 42.33
CA THR A 106 -8.01 37.58 42.49
C THR A 106 -7.93 38.16 43.89
N ALA A 107 -7.78 39.47 44.00
CA ALA A 107 -7.72 40.18 45.28
C ALA A 107 -8.94 41.09 45.41
N THR A 108 -9.80 40.86 46.40
CA THR A 108 -11.03 41.64 46.64
C THR A 108 -10.91 42.41 47.94
N HIS A 109 -10.93 43.75 47.88
CA HIS A 109 -10.84 44.60 49.07
C HIS A 109 -12.19 44.70 49.77
N ARG A 110 -12.27 44.25 51.02
CA ARG A 110 -13.46 44.33 51.89
C ARG A 110 -13.19 45.27 53.06
N ARG A 111 -14.23 45.57 53.85
CA ARG A 111 -14.09 46.39 55.07
C ARG A 111 -13.17 45.77 56.12
N THR A 112 -13.09 44.44 56.15
CA THR A 112 -12.31 43.65 57.13
C THR A 112 -10.88 43.32 56.69
N GLY A 113 -10.45 43.79 55.50
CA GLY A 113 -9.17 43.42 54.88
C GLY A 113 -9.35 42.93 53.43
N VAL A 114 -8.30 42.35 52.84
CA VAL A 114 -8.30 41.91 51.43
C VAL A 114 -8.41 40.39 51.35
N VAL A 115 -9.36 39.90 50.55
CA VAL A 115 -9.53 38.47 50.27
C VAL A 115 -8.78 38.12 48.99
N PHE A 116 -7.72 37.33 49.12
CA PHE A 116 -7.01 36.72 48.01
C PHE A 116 -7.59 35.35 47.71
N GLU A 117 -7.89 35.08 46.45
CA GLU A 117 -8.34 33.78 45.96
C GLU A 117 -7.44 33.37 44.80
N TYR A 118 -7.13 32.07 44.67
CA TYR A 118 -6.49 31.57 43.44
C TYR A 118 -7.21 30.36 42.89
N PHE A 119 -6.99 30.12 41.60
CA PHE A 119 -7.38 28.88 40.96
C PHE A 119 -6.46 28.51 39.81
N GLU A 120 -6.37 27.20 39.57
CA GLU A 120 -5.69 26.63 38.41
C GLU A 120 -6.49 26.88 37.13
N VAL A 121 -5.83 27.31 36.06
CA VAL A 121 -6.50 27.70 34.81
C VAL A 121 -6.67 26.51 33.87
N SER A 122 -5.60 25.93 33.37
CA SER A 122 -5.61 24.83 32.41
C SER A 122 -5.52 23.47 33.10
N ALA A 123 -6.34 22.50 32.69
CA ALA A 123 -6.23 21.12 33.17
C ALA A 123 -5.20 20.33 32.36
N THR A 124 -4.68 19.23 32.94
CA THR A 124 -3.80 18.27 32.26
C THR A 124 -4.45 17.69 30.99
N ASN A 125 -3.65 17.39 29.96
CA ASN A 125 -4.14 16.79 28.70
C ASN A 125 -4.95 15.51 28.94
N ASP A 126 -4.47 14.63 29.83
CA ASP A 126 -5.16 13.40 30.20
C ASP A 126 -6.57 13.63 30.78
N ALA A 127 -6.73 14.62 31.65
CA ALA A 127 -8.03 14.92 32.25
C ALA A 127 -9.05 15.42 31.22
N ILE A 128 -8.58 16.11 30.17
CA ILE A 128 -9.43 16.58 29.07
C ILE A 128 -9.77 15.42 28.13
N MET A 129 -8.76 14.68 27.67
CA MET A 129 -8.94 13.55 26.74
C MET A 129 -9.77 12.41 27.34
N LYS A 130 -9.74 12.22 28.68
CA LYS A 130 -10.59 11.23 29.38
C LYS A 130 -12.03 11.70 29.58
N SER A 131 -12.31 13.00 29.45
CA SER A 131 -13.66 13.52 29.67
C SER A 131 -14.54 13.23 28.45
N LYS A 132 -15.67 12.53 28.64
CA LYS A 132 -16.61 12.19 27.55
C LYS A 132 -17.46 13.38 27.09
N ASP A 133 -17.68 14.35 27.97
CA ASP A 133 -18.50 15.55 27.72
C ASP A 133 -17.71 16.82 28.06
N SER A 134 -17.81 17.31 29.29
CA SER A 134 -17.15 18.54 29.75
C SER A 134 -16.56 18.33 31.13
N LEU A 135 -15.37 18.88 31.37
CA LEU A 135 -14.68 18.74 32.65
C LEU A 135 -15.33 19.65 33.69
N ILE A 136 -15.88 19.08 34.77
CA ILE A 136 -16.49 19.86 35.85
C ILE A 136 -15.42 20.22 36.87
N ARG A 137 -15.20 21.52 37.09
CA ARG A 137 -14.23 22.05 38.05
C ARG A 137 -14.87 23.05 39.00
N SER A 138 -14.39 23.08 40.24
CA SER A 138 -14.85 23.99 41.29
C SER A 138 -13.79 25.06 41.59
N PHE A 139 -14.25 26.30 41.73
CA PHE A 139 -13.42 27.49 41.90
C PHE A 139 -13.90 28.30 43.12
N PRO A 140 -13.04 29.04 43.85
CA PRO A 140 -11.58 29.05 43.73
C PRO A 140 -10.93 27.83 44.41
N SER A 141 -9.66 27.56 44.11
CA SER A 141 -8.83 26.48 44.69
C SER A 141 -8.33 26.77 46.11
N SER A 142 -8.16 28.04 46.48
CA SER A 142 -7.97 28.47 47.87
C SER A 142 -8.38 29.93 48.03
N ALA A 143 -8.67 30.33 49.27
CA ALA A 143 -9.00 31.70 49.64
C ALA A 143 -8.34 32.05 50.99
N VAL A 144 -7.69 33.21 51.07
CA VAL A 144 -7.02 33.74 52.25
C VAL A 144 -7.50 35.17 52.48
N LEU A 145 -8.00 35.45 53.68
CA LEU A 145 -8.31 36.79 54.14
C LEU A 145 -7.07 37.36 54.82
N LEU A 146 -6.51 38.42 54.24
CA LEU A 146 -5.46 39.21 54.83
C LEU A 146 -6.06 40.37 55.64
N PRO A 147 -5.78 40.47 56.95
CA PRO A 147 -6.20 41.59 57.78
C PRO A 147 -5.75 42.95 57.24
N ARG A 148 -6.52 43.99 57.54
CA ARG A 148 -6.31 45.34 57.02
C ARG A 148 -4.97 45.95 57.45
N ASP A 149 -4.59 45.75 58.70
CA ASP A 149 -3.34 46.21 59.30
C ASP A 149 -2.09 45.67 58.58
N ILE A 150 -2.16 44.41 58.12
CA ILE A 150 -1.06 43.79 57.38
C ILE A 150 -1.03 44.28 55.93
N PHE A 151 -2.20 44.46 55.30
CA PHE A 151 -2.27 44.93 53.92
C PHE A 151 -1.91 46.42 53.77
N GLU A 152 -2.05 47.23 54.82
CA GLU A 152 -1.62 48.64 54.83
C GLU A 152 -0.08 48.79 54.98
N ASN A 153 0.65 47.71 55.25
CA ASN A 153 2.11 47.71 55.30
C ASN A 153 2.71 47.72 53.87
N LYS A 154 3.34 48.84 53.50
CA LYS A 154 3.94 49.05 52.17
C LYS A 154 5.06 48.06 51.83
N ASP A 155 5.90 47.70 52.81
CA ASP A 155 7.00 46.76 52.58
C ASP A 155 6.45 45.36 52.27
N PHE A 156 5.41 44.94 52.99
CA PHE A 156 4.72 43.67 52.72
C PHE A 156 4.07 43.66 51.34
N VAL A 157 3.39 44.74 50.95
CA VAL A 157 2.76 44.87 49.63
C VAL A 157 3.78 44.82 48.49
N LYS A 158 4.96 45.45 48.69
CA LYS A 158 6.07 45.42 47.73
C LYS A 158 6.66 44.01 47.54
N GLU A 159 6.86 43.27 48.63
CA GLU A 159 7.32 41.87 48.58
C GLU A 159 6.27 40.96 47.92
N LEU A 160 4.99 41.15 48.25
CA LEU A 160 3.89 40.42 47.62
C LEU A 160 3.81 40.70 46.10
N ALA A 161 3.97 41.96 45.69
CA ALA A 161 4.02 42.33 44.28
C ALA A 161 5.22 41.71 43.56
N THR A 162 6.38 41.63 44.22
CA THR A 162 7.59 41.00 43.70
C THR A 162 7.40 39.50 43.51
N ALA A 163 6.80 38.81 44.48
CA ALA A 163 6.48 37.38 44.37
C ALA A 163 5.49 37.09 43.22
N ILE A 164 4.43 37.89 43.07
CA ILE A 164 3.47 37.75 41.96
C ILE A 164 4.14 38.03 40.62
N HIS A 165 5.02 39.03 40.54
CA HIS A 165 5.79 39.34 39.35
C HIS A 165 6.71 38.18 38.93
N GLN A 166 7.55 37.67 39.85
CA GLN A 166 8.47 36.56 39.58
C GLN A 166 7.73 35.31 39.10
N LEU A 167 6.65 34.93 39.77
CA LEU A 167 5.82 33.79 39.36
C LEU A 167 5.13 34.02 38.00
N SER A 168 4.90 35.28 37.60
CA SER A 168 4.31 35.60 36.30
C SER A 168 5.30 35.49 35.15
N ILE A 169 6.61 35.64 35.40
CA ILE A 169 7.64 35.69 34.36
C ILE A 169 8.51 34.43 34.30
N GLU A 170 8.62 33.68 35.39
CA GLU A 170 9.52 32.53 35.52
C GLU A 170 8.79 31.21 35.30
N GLN A 171 9.27 30.42 34.34
CA GLN A 171 8.81 29.05 34.10
C GLN A 171 9.75 28.07 34.81
N LEU A 172 9.22 27.30 35.76
CA LEU A 172 10.01 26.44 36.63
C LEU A 172 9.91 24.98 36.15
N LYS A 173 11.03 24.31 35.82
CA LYS A 173 11.02 22.90 35.38
C LYS A 173 10.30 21.97 36.36
N MET A 174 10.41 22.25 37.64
CA MET A 174 9.78 21.47 38.70
C MET A 174 8.24 21.47 38.58
N SER A 175 7.62 22.48 37.97
CA SER A 175 6.18 22.49 37.70
C SER A 175 5.79 21.83 36.37
N MET A 176 6.75 21.40 35.55
CA MET A 176 6.49 20.70 34.28
C MET A 176 6.51 19.18 34.45
N ALA A 177 5.69 18.48 33.66
CA ALA A 177 5.75 17.02 33.58
C ALA A 177 7.05 16.58 32.89
N GLN A 178 7.57 15.41 33.25
CA GLN A 178 8.75 14.81 32.62
C GLN A 178 8.31 13.61 31.76
N ILE A 179 8.92 13.44 30.60
CA ILE A 179 8.73 12.28 29.73
C ILE A 179 10.07 11.57 29.52
N LYS A 180 10.04 10.23 29.58
CA LYS A 180 11.18 9.38 29.24
C LYS A 180 11.05 8.94 27.78
N LYS A 181 11.94 9.41 26.91
CA LYS A 181 11.94 9.05 25.48
C LYS A 181 13.31 8.50 25.07
N ALA A 182 13.31 7.22 24.67
CA ALA A 182 14.53 6.47 24.37
C ALA A 182 15.59 6.64 25.47
N GLU A 183 15.14 6.44 26.71
CA GLU A 183 15.92 6.59 27.96
C GLU A 183 16.40 8.00 28.32
N ASN A 184 16.15 9.01 27.48
CA ASN A 184 16.38 10.41 27.83
C ASN A 184 15.17 10.99 28.59
N GLU A 185 15.42 11.67 29.72
CA GLU A 185 14.38 12.39 30.48
C GLU A 185 14.31 13.85 30.00
N LEU A 186 13.13 14.26 29.54
CA LEU A 186 12.90 15.59 28.98
C LEU A 186 11.63 16.21 29.59
N ALA A 187 11.60 17.54 29.71
CA ALA A 187 10.39 18.23 30.11
C ALA A 187 9.33 18.14 29.00
N GLU A 188 8.13 17.68 29.34
CA GLU A 188 7.00 17.59 28.42
C GLU A 188 6.32 18.96 28.30
N GLU A 189 6.82 19.75 27.36
CA GLU A 189 6.34 21.12 27.09
C GLU A 189 4.86 21.17 26.70
N ARG A 190 4.31 20.09 26.14
CA ARG A 190 2.90 20.03 25.70
C ARG A 190 1.91 19.86 26.85
N GLN A 191 2.38 19.55 28.05
CA GLN A 191 1.55 19.38 29.22
C GLN A 191 1.42 20.69 30.00
N SER A 192 0.23 20.99 30.52
CA SER A 192 0.01 22.17 31.35
C SER A 192 0.87 22.11 32.64
N PRO A 193 1.59 23.19 33.01
CA PRO A 193 2.34 23.24 34.25
C PRO A 193 1.45 23.09 35.49
N SER A 194 2.00 22.54 36.57
CA SER A 194 1.34 22.47 37.87
C SER A 194 1.30 23.86 38.54
N PRO A 195 0.16 24.26 39.13
CA PRO A 195 0.02 25.54 39.84
C PRO A 195 0.67 25.56 41.24
N LYS A 196 1.50 24.56 41.56
CA LYS A 196 2.04 24.31 42.90
C LYS A 196 2.76 25.51 43.52
N PHE A 197 3.48 26.32 42.75
CA PHE A 197 4.18 27.49 43.32
C PHE A 197 3.22 28.61 43.72
N VAL A 198 2.11 28.79 43.00
CA VAL A 198 1.06 29.72 43.44
C VAL A 198 0.29 29.11 44.61
N GLY A 199 -0.07 27.83 44.55
CA GLY A 199 -0.89 27.18 45.56
C GLY A 199 -0.19 26.89 46.89
N GLU A 200 0.97 26.25 46.84
CA GLU A 200 1.71 25.77 48.01
C GLU A 200 2.65 26.83 48.56
N LEU A 201 3.43 27.52 47.71
CA LEU A 201 4.37 28.55 48.15
C LEU A 201 3.68 29.89 48.45
N LEU A 202 3.04 30.52 47.45
CA LEU A 202 2.43 31.84 47.65
C LEU A 202 1.20 31.79 48.57
N PHE A 203 0.24 30.89 48.32
CA PHE A 203 -0.97 30.79 49.12
C PHE A 203 -0.79 29.95 50.39
N GLY A 204 -0.08 28.83 50.30
CA GLY A 204 0.08 27.88 51.40
C GLY A 204 1.07 28.34 52.47
N ALA A 205 2.24 28.84 52.07
CA ALA A 205 3.30 29.27 52.99
C ALA A 205 3.29 30.78 53.24
N TYR A 206 3.23 31.61 52.19
CA TYR A 206 3.39 33.07 52.35
C TYR A 206 2.11 33.75 52.86
N LEU A 207 1.04 33.79 52.08
CA LEU A 207 -0.20 34.51 52.43
C LEU A 207 -0.89 33.95 53.67
N ARG A 208 -0.87 32.62 53.88
CA ARG A 208 -1.51 31.98 55.04
C ARG A 208 -0.76 32.22 56.35
N SER A 209 0.52 32.55 56.32
CA SER A 209 1.28 32.90 57.54
C SER A 209 0.87 34.25 58.10
N TYR A 210 0.44 35.18 57.23
CA TYR A 210 -0.01 36.52 57.61
C TYR A 210 -1.53 36.69 57.60
N GLY A 211 -2.27 35.76 56.99
CA GLY A 211 -3.73 35.81 56.85
C GLY A 211 -4.45 34.66 57.55
N LYS A 212 -5.79 34.67 57.48
CA LYS A 212 -6.65 33.55 57.91
C LYS A 212 -7.32 32.92 56.70
N ALA A 213 -7.73 31.65 56.79
CA ALA A 213 -8.50 31.01 55.73
C ALA A 213 -9.80 31.82 55.47
N GLY A 214 -10.00 32.26 54.22
CA GLY A 214 -11.13 33.09 53.83
C GLY A 214 -12.43 32.29 53.65
N LEU A 215 -13.58 32.96 53.76
CA LEU A 215 -14.89 32.34 53.56
C LEU A 215 -15.07 31.98 52.08
N ARG A 216 -15.16 30.68 51.77
CA ARG A 216 -15.03 30.15 50.41
C ARG A 216 -16.39 29.95 49.74
N LYS A 217 -16.87 30.94 48.99
CA LYS A 217 -18.05 30.76 48.13
C LYS A 217 -17.65 30.09 46.82
N SER A 218 -17.88 28.78 46.71
CA SER A 218 -17.46 28.03 45.53
C SER A 218 -18.45 28.13 44.37
N ILE A 219 -17.93 28.25 43.16
CA ILE A 219 -18.67 28.09 41.90
C ILE A 219 -18.19 26.84 41.17
N SER A 220 -19.11 26.09 40.58
CA SER A 220 -18.76 24.97 39.69
C SER A 220 -18.98 25.38 38.23
N LYS A 221 -18.01 25.07 37.37
CA LYS A 221 -18.09 25.30 35.92
C LYS A 221 -17.83 24.03 35.14
N ARG A 222 -18.57 23.88 34.05
CA ARG A 222 -18.23 22.96 32.95
C ARG A 222 -17.20 23.66 32.06
N ILE A 223 -16.05 23.02 31.91
CA ILE A 223 -14.93 23.45 31.08
C ILE A 223 -14.96 22.61 29.80
N ASP A 224 -15.29 23.27 28.71
CA ASP A 224 -15.16 22.71 27.37
C ASP A 224 -13.78 23.16 26.85
N ASP A 225 -12.85 22.23 26.73
CA ASP A 225 -11.46 22.41 26.24
C ASP A 225 -11.11 21.16 25.41
N ASP A 226 -10.23 21.29 24.43
CA ASP A 226 -9.80 20.21 23.54
C ASP A 226 -8.28 20.23 23.38
N VAL A 227 -7.68 19.07 23.10
CA VAL A 227 -6.25 18.93 22.82
C VAL A 227 -6.07 18.46 21.39
N LEU A 228 -5.90 19.41 20.45
CA LEU A 228 -5.78 19.12 19.03
C LEU A 228 -4.34 19.37 18.58
N SER A 229 -3.73 18.38 17.93
CA SER A 229 -2.34 18.49 17.45
C SER A 229 -2.17 17.80 16.11
N LYS A 230 -1.51 18.48 15.17
CA LYS A 230 -1.01 17.89 13.93
C LYS A 230 0.50 18.09 13.84
N GLY A 231 1.24 16.97 13.89
CA GLY A 231 2.70 16.98 13.75
C GLY A 231 3.47 17.30 15.05
N THR A 232 4.51 18.13 14.93
CA THR A 232 5.51 18.34 15.99
C THR A 232 5.30 19.61 16.84
N GLY A 233 4.36 20.49 16.49
CA GLY A 233 4.10 21.74 17.23
C GLY A 233 3.30 21.59 18.53
N MET A 234 3.13 22.71 19.24
CA MET A 234 2.28 22.81 20.44
C MET A 234 0.81 22.58 20.09
N PRO A 235 0.07 21.75 20.87
CA PRO A 235 -1.34 21.50 20.60
C PRO A 235 -2.15 22.77 20.78
N TRP A 236 -3.18 22.95 19.95
CA TRP A 236 -4.20 23.94 20.24
C TRP A 236 -4.91 23.57 21.55
N ARG A 237 -5.04 24.58 22.41
CA ARG A 237 -5.77 24.53 23.69
C ARG A 237 -6.65 25.77 23.77
N ARG A 238 -7.76 25.67 24.50
CA ARG A 238 -8.62 26.83 24.72
C ARG A 238 -7.89 27.89 25.57
N SER A 239 -8.03 29.16 25.19
CA SER A 239 -7.40 30.30 25.87
C SER A 239 -7.54 30.25 27.39
N SER A 240 -6.39 30.27 28.05
CA SER A 240 -6.22 30.31 29.49
C SER A 240 -6.75 31.63 30.07
N LEU A 241 -6.50 32.75 29.38
CA LEU A 241 -7.04 34.05 29.79
C LEU A 241 -8.57 34.08 29.73
N TRP A 242 -9.18 33.45 28.72
CA TRP A 242 -10.64 33.40 28.59
C TRP A 242 -11.30 32.71 29.79
N LEU A 243 -10.74 31.58 30.25
CA LEU A 243 -11.25 30.92 31.45
C LEU A 243 -11.05 31.80 32.70
N SER A 244 -9.89 32.44 32.81
CA SER A 244 -9.54 33.36 33.90
C SER A 244 -10.58 34.49 34.01
N ILE A 245 -10.90 35.16 32.90
CA ILE A 245 -11.96 36.19 32.83
C ILE A 245 -13.30 35.62 33.31
N ARG A 246 -13.70 34.46 32.78
CA ARG A 246 -15.01 33.86 33.10
C ARG A 246 -15.14 33.51 34.58
N VAL A 247 -14.09 32.96 35.19
CA VAL A 247 -14.10 32.52 36.59
C VAL A 247 -14.01 33.74 37.49
N SER A 248 -13.08 34.66 37.27
CA SER A 248 -12.89 35.85 38.09
C SER A 248 -14.13 36.75 38.11
N LEU A 249 -14.79 36.99 36.97
CA LEU A 249 -16.03 37.77 36.93
C LEU A 249 -17.15 37.10 37.72
N GLN A 250 -17.31 35.78 37.61
CA GLN A 250 -18.37 35.09 38.33
C GLN A 250 -18.09 35.02 39.84
N LEU A 251 -16.83 34.81 40.24
CA LEU A 251 -16.42 34.82 41.65
C LEU A 251 -16.65 36.21 42.27
N ALA A 252 -16.23 37.27 41.58
CA ALA A 252 -16.45 38.63 42.05
C ALA A 252 -17.95 38.92 42.25
N LEU A 253 -18.81 38.58 41.27
CA LEU A 253 -20.27 38.75 41.39
C LEU A 253 -20.91 37.95 42.53
N VAL A 254 -20.37 36.77 42.85
CA VAL A 254 -20.82 35.97 44.00
C VAL A 254 -20.34 36.59 45.33
N ASN A 255 -19.18 37.23 45.32
CA ASN A 255 -18.58 37.89 46.47
C ASN A 255 -19.21 39.25 46.79
N PHE A 256 -19.91 39.91 45.86
CA PHE A 256 -20.67 41.15 46.07
C PHE A 256 -21.98 41.00 46.87
N ASP A 257 -22.26 39.83 47.46
CA ASP A 257 -23.38 39.55 48.40
C ASP A 257 -24.78 39.93 47.88
N TRP A 258 -25.16 39.37 46.72
CA TRP A 258 -26.55 39.36 46.30
C TRP A 258 -27.33 38.25 47.02
N ASP A 259 -28.58 38.53 47.43
CA ASP A 259 -29.53 37.52 47.90
C ASP A 259 -29.52 36.37 46.89
N GLY A 260 -29.02 35.19 47.28
CA GLY A 260 -28.37 34.18 46.41
C GLY A 260 -29.16 33.63 45.21
N LYS A 261 -30.37 34.11 44.93
CA LYS A 261 -31.24 33.72 43.83
C LYS A 261 -30.93 34.42 42.50
N ASP A 262 -30.43 35.67 42.51
CA ASP A 262 -30.30 36.49 41.27
C ASP A 262 -28.87 36.54 40.67
N SER A 263 -27.86 36.06 41.41
CA SER A 263 -26.45 36.11 40.98
C SER A 263 -26.10 35.33 39.72
N PRO A 264 -26.54 34.07 39.57
CA PRO A 264 -26.24 33.30 38.37
C PRO A 264 -26.85 33.90 37.10
N TYR A 265 -27.97 34.63 37.19
CA TYR A 265 -28.66 35.19 36.03
C TYR A 265 -28.02 36.47 35.52
N ASN A 266 -27.49 37.32 36.40
CA ASN A 266 -26.75 38.51 36.00
C ASN A 266 -25.46 38.16 35.22
N TYR A 267 -24.68 37.20 35.73
CA TYR A 267 -23.48 36.70 35.01
C TYR A 267 -23.86 36.12 33.64
N LYS A 268 -24.90 35.28 33.57
CA LYS A 268 -25.35 34.67 32.30
C LYS A 268 -25.89 35.70 31.31
N ASN A 269 -26.61 36.72 31.78
CA ASN A 269 -27.08 37.84 30.95
C ASN A 269 -25.92 38.64 30.38
N PHE A 270 -24.89 38.95 31.19
CA PHE A 270 -23.67 39.58 30.69
C PHE A 270 -22.96 38.71 29.64
N MET A 271 -22.82 37.40 29.89
CA MET A 271 -22.19 36.50 28.93
C MET A 271 -22.95 36.40 27.60
N LEU A 272 -24.28 36.52 27.62
CA LEU A 272 -25.10 36.57 26.40
C LEU A 272 -24.93 37.93 25.69
N PHE A 273 -24.96 39.03 26.44
CA PHE A 273 -24.71 40.38 25.92
C PHE A 273 -23.34 40.49 25.26
N LEU A 274 -22.27 40.06 25.95
CA LEU A 274 -20.89 40.03 25.46
C LEU A 274 -20.80 39.25 24.14
N LEU A 275 -21.34 38.03 24.07
CA LEU A 275 -21.28 37.25 22.83
C LEU A 275 -22.04 37.95 21.69
N ALA A 276 -23.20 38.55 21.96
CA ALA A 276 -23.95 39.28 20.94
C ALA A 276 -23.19 40.53 20.43
N THR A 277 -22.46 41.22 21.31
CA THR A 277 -21.59 42.33 20.92
C THR A 277 -20.44 41.84 20.05
N LEU A 278 -19.70 40.82 20.48
CA LEU A 278 -18.56 40.26 19.73
C LEU A 278 -18.97 39.66 18.38
N SER A 279 -20.17 39.07 18.29
CA SER A 279 -20.70 38.56 17.02
C SER A 279 -20.75 39.65 15.95
N THR A 280 -21.14 40.88 16.29
CA THR A 280 -21.19 41.97 15.30
C THR A 280 -19.81 42.32 14.74
N GLY A 281 -18.76 42.28 15.57
CA GLY A 281 -17.38 42.48 15.15
C GLY A 281 -16.83 41.32 14.30
N ILE A 282 -17.13 40.07 14.67
CA ILE A 282 -16.72 38.89 13.87
C ILE A 282 -17.41 38.89 12.50
N MET A 283 -18.69 39.25 12.46
CA MET A 283 -19.44 39.33 11.20
C MET A 283 -18.85 40.33 10.21
N SER A 284 -18.36 41.50 10.69
CA SER A 284 -17.77 42.52 9.82
C SER A 284 -16.40 42.11 9.26
N THR A 285 -15.66 41.26 9.98
CA THR A 285 -14.26 40.94 9.64
C THR A 285 -14.12 39.59 8.93
N THR A 286 -14.98 38.61 9.23
CA THR A 286 -14.91 37.23 8.69
C THR A 286 -16.29 36.67 8.31
N PRO A 287 -16.93 37.16 7.24
CA PRO A 287 -18.30 36.78 6.88
C PRO A 287 -18.35 35.48 6.06
N SER A 288 -18.13 34.32 6.69
CA SER A 288 -18.40 33.02 6.05
C SER A 288 -19.80 32.49 6.43
N PRO A 289 -20.53 31.80 5.53
CA PRO A 289 -21.83 31.22 5.86
C PRO A 289 -21.78 30.31 7.10
N ALA A 290 -20.73 29.50 7.23
CA ALA A 290 -20.52 28.61 8.37
C ALA A 290 -20.30 29.39 9.67
N THR A 291 -19.44 30.42 9.64
CA THR A 291 -19.19 31.32 10.79
C THR A 291 -20.49 31.98 11.24
N LEU A 292 -21.22 32.59 10.31
CA LEU A 292 -22.49 33.26 10.58
C LEU A 292 -23.54 32.32 11.20
N HIS A 293 -23.65 31.09 10.67
CA HIS A 293 -24.56 30.08 11.21
C HIS A 293 -24.17 29.68 12.65
N ILE A 294 -22.89 29.48 12.94
CA ILE A 294 -22.41 29.13 14.28
C ILE A 294 -22.69 30.24 15.29
N LEU A 295 -22.43 31.51 14.91
CA LEU A 295 -22.78 32.68 15.73
C LEU A 295 -24.28 32.69 16.05
N ARG A 296 -25.13 32.53 15.02
CA ARG A 296 -26.60 32.49 15.13
C ARG A 296 -27.07 31.42 16.11
N VAL A 297 -26.64 30.17 15.92
CA VAL A 297 -27.05 29.03 16.74
C VAL A 297 -26.60 29.20 18.19
N LYS A 298 -25.37 29.68 18.42
CA LYS A 298 -24.84 29.85 19.78
C LYS A 298 -25.60 30.92 20.56
N LEU A 299 -25.91 32.06 19.91
CA LEU A 299 -26.72 33.12 20.51
C LEU A 299 -28.15 32.66 20.78
N ALA A 300 -28.82 32.07 19.79
CA ALA A 300 -30.19 31.58 19.91
C ALA A 300 -30.32 30.54 21.04
N ARG A 301 -29.40 29.57 21.12
CA ARG A 301 -29.41 28.54 22.17
C ARG A 301 -29.17 29.12 23.56
N ARG A 302 -28.28 30.12 23.71
CA ARG A 302 -28.03 30.76 25.02
C ARG A 302 -29.19 31.64 25.47
N HIS A 303 -29.81 32.34 24.53
CA HIS A 303 -31.05 33.08 24.77
C HIS A 303 -32.17 32.15 25.23
N ALA A 304 -32.41 31.05 24.50
CA ALA A 304 -33.41 30.04 24.87
C ALA A 304 -33.15 29.41 26.26
N LYS A 305 -31.88 29.18 26.63
CA LYS A 305 -31.51 28.67 27.96
C LYS A 305 -31.76 29.67 29.11
N LEU A 306 -31.74 30.97 28.84
CA LEU A 306 -32.07 32.00 29.83
C LEU A 306 -33.59 32.20 29.95
N GLY A 307 -34.34 32.03 28.85
CA GLY A 307 -35.80 32.14 28.81
C GLY A 307 -36.28 33.47 29.40
N ASP A 308 -37.29 33.40 30.25
CA ASP A 308 -37.93 34.56 30.91
C ASP A 308 -37.01 35.34 31.85
N LYS A 309 -35.80 34.82 32.14
CA LYS A 309 -34.79 35.46 32.99
C LYS A 309 -33.82 36.33 32.20
N THR A 310 -34.09 36.55 30.91
CA THR A 310 -33.31 37.45 30.05
C THR A 310 -33.72 38.89 30.31
N LEU A 311 -32.75 39.78 30.57
CA LEU A 311 -33.02 41.20 30.74
C LEU A 311 -33.48 41.81 29.41
N SER A 312 -34.49 42.69 29.45
CA SER A 312 -35.11 43.24 28.23
C SER A 312 -34.10 43.87 27.25
N PHE A 313 -33.16 44.67 27.76
CA PHE A 313 -32.13 45.30 26.91
C PHE A 313 -31.16 44.27 26.29
N VAL A 314 -30.91 43.14 26.97
CA VAL A 314 -30.07 42.04 26.45
C VAL A 314 -30.83 41.30 25.37
N GLN A 315 -32.12 41.00 25.59
CA GLN A 315 -32.99 40.42 24.58
C GLN A 315 -33.08 41.28 23.32
N ASP A 316 -33.25 42.60 23.47
CA ASP A 316 -33.27 43.53 22.34
C ASP A 316 -31.93 43.62 21.60
N HIS A 317 -30.81 43.53 22.32
CA HIS A 317 -29.48 43.50 21.70
C HIS A 317 -29.28 42.20 20.91
N VAL A 318 -29.61 41.04 21.49
CA VAL A 318 -29.51 39.73 20.84
C VAL A 318 -30.42 39.65 19.62
N ARG A 319 -31.67 40.12 19.71
CA ARG A 319 -32.63 40.14 18.59
C ARG A 319 -32.09 40.97 17.41
N ARG A 320 -31.52 42.15 17.69
CA ARG A 320 -30.89 43.00 16.67
C ARG A 320 -29.67 42.31 16.03
N THR A 321 -28.83 41.67 16.82
CA THR A 321 -27.67 40.92 16.31
C THR A 321 -28.11 39.72 15.44
N LEU A 322 -29.08 38.93 15.89
CA LEU A 322 -29.62 37.81 15.11
C LEU A 322 -30.23 38.26 13.79
N ALA A 323 -31.01 39.34 13.78
CA ALA A 323 -31.59 39.91 12.56
C ALA A 323 -30.50 40.35 11.56
N ARG A 324 -29.39 40.92 12.04
CA ARG A 324 -28.23 41.26 11.21
C ARG A 324 -27.56 40.01 10.63
N ILE A 325 -27.43 38.93 11.41
CA ILE A 325 -26.86 37.67 10.94
C ILE A 325 -27.76 37.05 9.86
N ASP A 326 -29.07 37.00 10.10
CA ASP A 326 -30.04 36.44 9.15
C ASP A 326 -30.03 37.22 7.83
N ALA A 327 -29.96 38.56 7.87
CA ALA A 327 -29.82 39.39 6.68
C ALA A 327 -28.53 39.09 5.91
N ALA A 328 -27.39 38.95 6.60
CA ALA A 328 -26.11 38.63 5.96
C ALA A 328 -26.12 37.22 5.31
N ILE A 329 -26.74 36.23 5.97
CA ILE A 329 -26.91 34.89 5.40
C ILE A 329 -27.79 34.93 4.15
N ALA A 330 -28.89 35.69 4.17
CA ALA A 330 -29.79 35.82 3.02
C ALA A 330 -29.09 36.42 1.78
N VAL A 331 -28.23 37.43 1.98
CA VAL A 331 -27.42 38.02 0.90
C VAL A 331 -26.46 37.00 0.29
N LEU A 332 -25.76 36.21 1.12
CA LEU A 332 -24.84 35.18 0.64
C LEU A 332 -25.59 34.05 -0.11
N TRP A 333 -26.78 33.68 0.35
CA TRP A 333 -27.61 32.67 -0.30
C TRP A 333 -28.06 33.11 -1.71
N ASP A 334 -28.51 34.35 -1.85
CA ASP A 334 -28.90 34.90 -3.15
C ASP A 334 -27.74 34.93 -4.16
N GLN A 335 -26.52 35.26 -3.71
CA GLN A 335 -25.32 35.20 -4.55
C GLN A 335 -25.02 33.79 -5.06
N VAL A 336 -25.14 32.76 -4.21
CA VAL A 336 -24.92 31.36 -4.59
C VAL A 336 -25.98 30.89 -5.59
N VAL A 337 -27.26 31.19 -5.33
CA VAL A 337 -28.36 30.81 -6.23
C VAL A 337 -28.20 31.41 -7.63
N ARG A 338 -27.76 32.68 -7.73
CA ARG A 338 -27.50 33.30 -9.04
C ARG A 338 -26.31 32.68 -9.78
N ARG A 339 -25.26 32.27 -9.06
CA ARG A 339 -24.07 31.65 -9.65
C ARG A 339 -24.39 30.28 -10.28
N ASP A 340 -25.26 29.50 -9.63
CA ASP A 340 -25.47 28.09 -9.97
C ASP A 340 -26.70 27.86 -10.87
N ASN A 341 -27.37 28.93 -11.35
CA ASN A 341 -28.53 28.83 -12.24
C ASN A 341 -28.08 28.77 -13.72
N VAL A 342 -27.95 27.55 -14.28
CA VAL A 342 -27.54 27.31 -15.68
C VAL A 342 -28.73 26.90 -16.55
N THR A 343 -28.98 27.64 -17.63
CA THR A 343 -30.05 27.33 -18.61
C THR A 343 -29.53 26.37 -19.69
N ILE A 344 -30.10 25.16 -19.79
CA ILE A 344 -29.77 24.21 -20.86
C ILE A 344 -30.69 24.46 -22.07
N PRO A 345 -30.17 24.65 -23.29
CA PRO A 345 -31.00 24.87 -24.48
C PRO A 345 -31.66 23.58 -24.98
N SER A 346 -32.90 23.69 -25.49
CA SER A 346 -33.68 22.58 -26.05
C SER A 346 -33.26 22.26 -27.50
N VAL A 347 -33.16 20.98 -27.84
CA VAL A 347 -32.83 20.49 -29.18
C VAL A 347 -34.12 20.32 -30.00
N SER A 348 -34.15 20.88 -31.22
CA SER A 348 -35.32 20.83 -32.10
C SER A 348 -35.42 19.49 -32.86
N MET A 349 -36.54 18.78 -32.71
CA MET A 349 -36.85 17.48 -33.34
C MET A 349 -37.53 17.60 -34.73
N SER A 350 -37.47 18.75 -35.40
CA SER A 350 -38.28 19.04 -36.59
C SER A 350 -37.71 18.58 -37.94
N GLN A 351 -36.72 17.68 -37.98
CA GLN A 351 -36.08 17.24 -39.24
C GLN A 351 -35.89 15.72 -39.35
N VAL A 352 -36.97 14.95 -39.20
CA VAL A 352 -37.01 13.56 -39.68
C VAL A 352 -38.15 13.45 -40.68
N HIS A 353 -37.84 13.08 -41.91
CA HIS A 353 -38.79 12.97 -43.02
C HIS A 353 -38.77 11.54 -43.58
N ASP A 354 -39.94 10.95 -43.80
CA ASP A 354 -40.17 9.53 -44.03
C ASP A 354 -40.09 9.08 -45.51
N GLN A 355 -39.25 9.71 -46.34
CA GLN A 355 -39.03 9.29 -47.74
C GLN A 355 -37.55 9.04 -48.04
N LEU A 356 -37.19 7.77 -48.24
CA LEU A 356 -35.89 7.35 -48.74
C LEU A 356 -35.76 7.63 -50.24
N ALA A 357 -35.53 8.90 -50.58
CA ALA A 357 -34.90 9.22 -51.85
C ALA A 357 -33.42 8.80 -51.75
N LEU A 358 -32.95 7.88 -52.59
CA LEU A 358 -31.53 7.48 -52.71
C LEU A 358 -30.69 8.63 -53.32
N ARG A 359 -30.81 9.82 -52.77
CA ARG A 359 -29.96 10.96 -53.09
C ARG A 359 -28.59 10.63 -52.49
N LYS A 360 -27.56 10.62 -53.33
CA LYS A 360 -26.14 10.21 -53.08
C LYS A 360 -25.76 8.77 -53.45
N SER A 361 -26.66 7.92 -53.96
CA SER A 361 -26.24 6.62 -54.51
C SER A 361 -25.65 6.70 -55.93
N ARG A 362 -25.79 7.85 -56.61
CA ARG A 362 -25.19 8.08 -57.94
C ARG A 362 -23.68 7.88 -57.91
N GLU A 363 -22.97 8.43 -56.92
CA GLU A 363 -21.52 8.22 -56.78
C GLU A 363 -21.17 6.75 -56.55
N HIS A 364 -21.96 6.03 -55.76
CA HIS A 364 -21.75 4.60 -55.50
C HIS A 364 -21.99 3.74 -56.76
N LEU A 365 -23.07 4.02 -57.50
CA LEU A 365 -23.36 3.36 -58.78
C LEU A 365 -22.33 3.75 -59.86
N HIS A 366 -21.84 4.99 -59.86
CA HIS A 366 -20.78 5.44 -60.76
C HIS A 366 -19.43 4.81 -60.39
N MET A 367 -19.13 4.58 -59.10
CA MET A 367 -17.96 3.82 -58.66
C MET A 367 -18.04 2.36 -59.12
N ILE A 368 -19.19 1.70 -58.99
CA ILE A 368 -19.38 0.32 -59.47
C ILE A 368 -19.19 0.27 -61.00
N TRP A 369 -19.78 1.22 -61.72
CA TRP A 369 -19.67 1.34 -63.18
C TRP A 369 -18.24 1.70 -63.66
N GLU A 370 -17.50 2.52 -62.92
CA GLU A 370 -16.09 2.78 -63.21
C GLU A 370 -15.19 1.60 -62.86
N ARG A 371 -15.49 0.89 -61.77
CA ARG A 371 -14.76 -0.30 -61.34
C ARG A 371 -14.86 -1.41 -62.38
N SER A 372 -16.03 -1.65 -62.97
CA SER A 372 -16.21 -2.64 -64.05
C SER A 372 -15.51 -2.27 -65.36
N ARG A 373 -14.97 -1.05 -65.49
CA ARG A 373 -14.24 -0.56 -66.67
C ARG A 373 -12.73 -0.48 -66.48
N LYS A 374 -12.23 -0.64 -65.25
CA LYS A 374 -10.80 -0.71 -64.95
C LYS A 374 -10.44 -2.18 -64.78
N HIS A 375 -9.57 -2.72 -65.64
CA HIS A 375 -8.94 -4.01 -65.37
C HIS A 375 -8.22 -3.91 -64.01
N PHE A 376 -8.77 -4.52 -62.96
CA PHE A 376 -8.15 -4.49 -61.64
C PHE A 376 -7.14 -5.61 -61.57
N LYS A 377 -5.91 -5.32 -62.03
CA LYS A 377 -4.77 -6.18 -61.71
C LYS A 377 -4.49 -6.05 -60.22
N TYR A 378 -4.73 -7.13 -59.51
CA TYR A 378 -4.32 -7.26 -58.12
C TYR A 378 -2.82 -6.95 -58.00
N SER A 379 -2.47 -5.90 -57.25
CA SER A 379 -1.10 -5.75 -56.78
C SER A 379 -0.83 -6.94 -55.85
N ILE A 380 -0.06 -7.91 -56.32
CA ILE A 380 0.52 -8.93 -55.45
C ILE A 380 1.36 -8.15 -54.44
N SER A 381 0.80 -7.90 -53.27
CA SER A 381 1.56 -7.33 -52.18
C SER A 381 2.64 -8.34 -51.82
N GLN A 382 3.90 -7.95 -51.92
CA GLN A 382 5.02 -8.68 -51.33
C GLN A 382 5.03 -8.47 -49.81
N ASP A 383 3.86 -8.44 -49.18
CA ASP A 383 3.74 -8.17 -47.75
C ASP A 383 4.33 -9.36 -47.01
N SER A 384 5.54 -9.13 -46.48
CA SER A 384 6.22 -10.10 -45.62
C SER A 384 5.39 -10.28 -44.35
N PRO A 385 5.26 -11.51 -43.84
CA PRO A 385 4.53 -11.76 -42.60
C PRO A 385 5.13 -10.95 -41.45
N PRO A 386 4.36 -10.68 -40.37
CA PRO A 386 4.88 -9.97 -39.20
C PRO A 386 6.02 -10.78 -38.56
N VAL A 387 7.25 -10.32 -38.80
CA VAL A 387 8.49 -10.93 -38.28
C VAL A 387 8.65 -10.56 -36.82
N SER A 388 8.88 -11.57 -35.97
CA SER A 388 9.23 -11.36 -34.56
C SER A 388 10.73 -11.55 -34.38
N THR A 389 11.47 -10.47 -34.11
CA THR A 389 12.92 -10.53 -33.95
C THR A 389 13.28 -11.43 -32.75
N ARG A 390 13.96 -12.55 -33.00
CA ARG A 390 14.51 -13.40 -31.94
C ARG A 390 15.73 -12.76 -31.31
N ILE A 391 15.91 -12.98 -30.01
CA ILE A 391 17.10 -12.53 -29.29
C ILE A 391 18.04 -13.73 -29.18
N PRO A 392 19.14 -13.80 -29.95
CA PRO A 392 20.10 -14.88 -29.81
C PRO A 392 20.78 -14.80 -28.43
N LEU A 393 20.75 -15.89 -27.67
CA LEU A 393 21.44 -16.00 -26.39
C LEU A 393 22.73 -16.79 -26.55
N SER A 394 23.85 -16.24 -26.09
CA SER A 394 25.12 -16.96 -26.02
C SER A 394 25.11 -17.96 -24.87
N ALA A 395 25.63 -19.17 -25.08
CA ALA A 395 25.77 -20.19 -24.05
C ALA A 395 26.70 -19.77 -22.89
N SER A 396 27.68 -18.89 -23.15
CA SER A 396 28.71 -18.50 -22.16
C SER A 396 28.36 -17.24 -21.36
N VAL A 397 27.29 -16.52 -21.71
CA VAL A 397 26.95 -15.22 -21.10
C VAL A 397 25.56 -15.29 -20.50
N LEU A 398 25.44 -14.89 -19.22
CA LEU A 398 24.13 -14.79 -18.55
C LEU A 398 23.24 -13.78 -19.27
N PRO A 399 21.99 -14.15 -19.63
CA PRO A 399 21.08 -13.23 -20.29
C PRO A 399 20.76 -12.03 -19.40
N THR A 400 20.85 -10.83 -19.98
CA THR A 400 20.61 -9.57 -19.25
C THR A 400 19.12 -9.26 -19.14
N PRO A 401 18.68 -8.48 -18.13
CA PRO A 401 17.27 -8.11 -17.97
C PRO A 401 16.62 -7.43 -19.19
N GLY A 402 17.42 -6.82 -20.07
CA GLY A 402 16.94 -6.13 -21.27
C GLY A 402 16.19 -7.03 -22.25
N ILE A 403 16.41 -8.34 -22.22
CA ILE A 403 15.68 -9.30 -23.08
C ILE A 403 14.18 -9.31 -22.80
N PHE A 404 13.78 -9.02 -21.55
CA PHE A 404 12.39 -9.05 -21.12
C PHE A 404 11.65 -7.75 -21.46
N CYS A 405 12.36 -6.66 -21.76
CA CYS A 405 11.78 -5.36 -22.11
C CYS A 405 11.58 -5.16 -23.62
N LYS A 406 12.30 -5.91 -24.45
CA LYS A 406 12.32 -5.79 -25.93
C LYS A 406 11.60 -6.94 -26.64
N ALA A 407 10.88 -7.77 -25.90
CA ALA A 407 10.27 -8.98 -26.45
C ALA A 407 9.14 -8.63 -27.44
N GLY A 408 9.27 -9.08 -28.69
CA GLY A 408 8.16 -9.11 -29.65
C GLY A 408 7.12 -10.14 -29.23
N ASP A 409 7.53 -11.41 -29.17
CA ASP A 409 6.74 -12.50 -28.60
C ASP A 409 7.25 -12.91 -27.20
N VAL A 410 6.46 -12.57 -26.18
CA VAL A 410 6.74 -12.85 -24.77
C VAL A 410 6.99 -14.34 -24.51
N LEU A 411 6.20 -15.24 -25.11
CA LEU A 411 6.33 -16.67 -24.82
C LEU A 411 7.62 -17.26 -25.39
N THR A 412 8.08 -16.76 -26.54
CA THR A 412 9.39 -17.13 -27.09
C THR A 412 10.51 -16.67 -26.17
N THR A 413 10.46 -15.44 -25.66
CA THR A 413 11.47 -14.96 -24.70
C THR A 413 11.51 -15.80 -23.43
N LEU A 414 10.35 -16.19 -22.88
CA LEU A 414 10.28 -17.03 -21.69
C LEU A 414 10.87 -18.43 -21.93
N TRP A 415 10.47 -19.09 -23.03
CA TRP A 415 11.00 -20.40 -23.39
C TRP A 415 12.51 -20.38 -23.64
N VAL A 416 13.01 -19.44 -24.45
CA VAL A 416 14.46 -19.33 -24.75
C VAL A 416 15.28 -19.12 -23.46
N PHE A 417 14.77 -18.31 -22.53
CA PHE A 417 15.44 -18.08 -21.24
C PHE A 417 15.44 -19.33 -20.34
N GLU A 418 14.28 -19.99 -20.18
CA GLU A 418 14.15 -21.21 -19.38
C GLU A 418 15.02 -22.34 -19.91
N HIS A 419 15.06 -22.50 -21.24
CA HIS A 419 15.92 -23.47 -21.91
C HIS A 419 17.41 -23.13 -21.72
N TRP A 420 17.79 -21.84 -21.78
CA TRP A 420 19.15 -21.42 -21.49
C TRP A 420 19.55 -21.76 -20.05
N VAL A 421 18.66 -21.56 -19.06
CA VAL A 421 18.93 -21.90 -17.66
C VAL A 421 19.16 -23.40 -17.51
N GLU A 422 18.30 -24.21 -18.13
CA GLU A 422 18.41 -25.67 -18.11
C GLU A 422 19.75 -26.18 -18.67
N MET A 423 20.18 -25.65 -19.83
CA MET A 423 21.33 -26.17 -20.56
C MET A 423 22.67 -25.53 -20.15
N ASN A 424 22.68 -24.24 -19.82
CA ASN A 424 23.91 -23.45 -19.74
C ASN A 424 24.25 -22.91 -18.34
N LEU A 425 23.29 -22.80 -17.41
CA LEU A 425 23.53 -22.20 -16.09
C LEU A 425 24.65 -22.91 -15.32
N GLY A 426 24.71 -24.25 -15.39
CA GLY A 426 25.74 -25.03 -14.70
C GLY A 426 27.16 -24.76 -15.21
N ALA A 427 27.34 -24.62 -16.53
CA ALA A 427 28.63 -24.28 -17.13
C ALA A 427 29.03 -22.82 -16.82
N TRP A 428 28.07 -21.90 -16.93
CA TRP A 428 28.26 -20.50 -16.59
C TRP A 428 28.66 -20.30 -15.12
N LEU A 429 28.01 -21.03 -14.19
CA LEU A 429 28.30 -20.97 -12.76
C LEU A 429 29.73 -21.37 -12.46
N LYS A 430 30.23 -22.46 -13.05
CA LYS A 430 31.62 -22.92 -12.88
C LYS A 430 32.63 -21.85 -13.30
N ALA A 431 32.35 -21.11 -14.39
CA ALA A 431 33.22 -20.04 -14.86
C ALA A 431 33.17 -18.76 -13.99
N ASN A 432 32.05 -18.53 -13.29
CA ASN A 432 31.79 -17.27 -12.57
C ASN A 432 31.72 -17.42 -11.04
N THR A 433 32.12 -18.57 -10.49
CA THR A 433 31.95 -18.89 -9.05
C THR A 433 32.64 -17.87 -8.13
N HIS A 434 33.79 -17.34 -8.54
CA HIS A 434 34.57 -16.36 -7.77
C HIS A 434 34.28 -14.89 -8.12
N SER A 435 33.29 -14.63 -8.99
CA SER A 435 32.96 -13.27 -9.42
C SER A 435 31.96 -12.61 -8.47
N SER A 436 32.34 -11.48 -7.87
CA SER A 436 31.48 -10.74 -6.94
C SER A 436 30.31 -10.03 -7.63
N SER A 437 30.38 -9.77 -8.94
CA SER A 437 29.31 -9.16 -9.73
C SER A 437 28.25 -10.17 -10.18
N ALA A 438 28.54 -11.48 -10.10
CA ALA A 438 27.61 -12.54 -10.51
C ALA A 438 26.30 -12.49 -9.73
N CYS A 439 26.33 -12.25 -8.41
CA CYS A 439 25.11 -12.16 -7.60
C CYS A 439 24.19 -11.00 -8.03
N PHE A 440 24.75 -9.87 -8.45
CA PHE A 440 23.96 -8.75 -8.97
C PHE A 440 23.22 -9.14 -10.24
N HIS A 441 23.95 -9.71 -11.22
CA HIS A 441 23.35 -10.11 -12.49
C HIS A 441 22.29 -11.19 -12.28
N LEU A 442 22.57 -12.23 -11.48
CA LEU A 442 21.61 -13.28 -11.13
C LEU A 442 20.33 -12.71 -10.49
N TYR A 443 20.45 -11.83 -9.49
CA TYR A 443 19.29 -11.23 -8.83
C TYR A 443 18.47 -10.37 -9.81
N SER A 444 19.14 -9.52 -10.60
CA SER A 444 18.47 -8.65 -11.57
C SER A 444 17.72 -9.43 -12.65
N THR A 445 18.34 -10.49 -13.19
CA THR A 445 17.73 -11.37 -14.18
C THR A 445 16.58 -12.18 -13.59
N MET A 446 16.74 -12.72 -12.37
CA MET A 446 15.69 -13.46 -11.67
C MET A 446 14.45 -12.60 -11.42
N ALA A 447 14.64 -11.36 -10.93
CA ALA A 447 13.53 -10.43 -10.67
C ALA A 447 12.82 -10.02 -11.97
N ALA A 448 13.57 -9.75 -13.05
CA ALA A 448 12.99 -9.38 -14.34
C ALA A 448 12.24 -10.54 -15.00
N TYR A 449 12.79 -11.76 -14.94
CA TYR A 449 12.14 -12.98 -15.42
C TYR A 449 10.81 -13.22 -14.71
N TYR A 450 10.80 -13.20 -13.37
CA TYR A 450 9.56 -13.40 -12.60
C TYR A 450 8.47 -12.39 -13.00
N ARG A 451 8.83 -11.10 -13.11
CA ARG A 451 7.87 -10.04 -13.48
C ARG A 451 7.24 -10.29 -14.85
N LEU A 452 7.97 -10.84 -15.81
CA LEU A 452 7.42 -11.18 -17.12
C LEU A 452 6.63 -12.50 -17.07
N ALA A 453 7.23 -13.56 -16.51
CA ALA A 453 6.68 -14.91 -16.49
C ALA A 453 5.31 -14.97 -15.79
N ILE A 454 5.16 -14.30 -14.64
CA ILE A 454 3.90 -14.32 -13.89
C ILE A 454 2.75 -13.69 -14.69
N THR A 455 3.00 -12.71 -15.56
CA THR A 455 1.94 -12.10 -16.40
C THR A 455 1.34 -13.08 -17.41
N LYS A 456 2.09 -14.12 -17.79
CA LYS A 456 1.64 -15.16 -18.73
C LYS A 456 1.26 -16.46 -18.05
N TYR A 457 1.94 -16.85 -16.98
CA TYR A 457 1.73 -18.16 -16.33
C TYR A 457 0.76 -18.13 -15.15
N TYR A 458 0.32 -16.94 -14.69
CA TYR A 458 -0.63 -16.85 -13.58
C TYR A 458 -1.86 -17.74 -13.80
N ARG A 459 -2.23 -18.52 -12.78
CA ARG A 459 -3.29 -19.55 -12.80
C ARG A 459 -3.05 -20.76 -13.71
N HIS A 460 -1.83 -20.96 -14.19
CA HIS A 460 -1.41 -22.18 -14.88
C HIS A 460 -0.42 -23.00 -14.02
N PRO A 461 -0.87 -24.05 -13.31
CA PRO A 461 -0.05 -24.79 -12.34
C PRO A 461 1.26 -25.35 -12.89
N ALA A 462 1.25 -26.01 -14.05
CA ALA A 462 2.45 -26.63 -14.60
C ALA A 462 3.50 -25.58 -15.04
N ARG A 463 3.13 -24.61 -15.89
CA ARG A 463 4.04 -23.54 -16.31
C ARG A 463 4.56 -22.70 -15.13
N THR A 464 3.71 -22.39 -14.15
CA THR A 464 4.15 -21.70 -12.93
C THR A 464 5.15 -22.54 -12.13
N SER A 465 5.01 -23.87 -12.14
CA SER A 465 5.95 -24.78 -11.48
C SER A 465 7.32 -24.83 -12.18
N TYR A 466 7.37 -24.79 -13.51
CA TYR A 466 8.61 -24.64 -14.28
C TYR A 466 9.27 -23.27 -14.03
N MET A 467 8.47 -22.22 -13.92
CA MET A 467 8.96 -20.89 -13.52
C MET A 467 9.60 -20.92 -12.13
N TRP A 468 8.96 -21.57 -11.15
CA TRP A 468 9.53 -21.74 -9.82
C TRP A 468 10.83 -22.53 -9.87
N LEU A 469 10.88 -23.64 -10.59
CA LEU A 469 12.09 -24.45 -10.73
C LEU A 469 13.26 -23.60 -11.27
N THR A 470 13.02 -22.80 -12.32
CA THR A 470 14.02 -21.88 -12.89
C THR A 470 14.46 -20.82 -11.87
N ILE A 471 13.55 -20.22 -11.10
CA ILE A 471 13.87 -19.26 -10.04
C ILE A 471 14.75 -19.89 -8.96
N PHE A 472 14.44 -21.11 -8.54
CA PHE A 472 15.23 -21.81 -7.53
C PHE A 472 16.61 -22.24 -8.06
N GLU A 473 16.74 -22.61 -9.32
CA GLU A 473 18.06 -22.86 -9.93
C GLU A 473 18.93 -21.60 -9.96
N LEU A 474 18.36 -20.43 -10.31
CA LEU A 474 19.06 -19.15 -10.25
C LEU A 474 19.44 -18.77 -8.80
N TRP A 475 18.55 -19.01 -7.83
CA TRP A 475 18.83 -18.79 -6.42
C TRP A 475 19.95 -19.72 -5.91
N VAL A 476 19.94 -21.01 -6.27
CA VAL A 476 21.02 -21.97 -5.93
C VAL A 476 22.35 -21.50 -6.51
N ALA A 477 22.39 -21.06 -7.77
CA ALA A 477 23.60 -20.50 -8.37
C ALA A 477 24.13 -19.29 -7.58
N MET A 478 23.23 -18.42 -7.12
CA MET A 478 23.58 -17.26 -6.30
C MET A 478 24.06 -17.65 -4.89
N ASP A 479 23.43 -18.64 -4.25
CA ASP A 479 23.83 -19.18 -2.95
C ASP A 479 25.23 -19.82 -3.02
N ILE A 480 25.53 -20.56 -4.10
CA ILE A 480 26.87 -21.16 -4.32
C ILE A 480 27.94 -20.07 -4.45
N VAL A 481 27.72 -19.05 -5.28
CA VAL A 481 28.67 -17.92 -5.41
C VAL A 481 28.86 -17.23 -4.06
N THR A 482 27.77 -16.96 -3.33
CA THR A 482 27.81 -16.19 -2.08
C THR A 482 28.51 -16.97 -0.96
N THR A 483 28.22 -18.26 -0.82
CA THR A 483 28.87 -19.14 0.16
C THR A 483 30.33 -19.46 -0.18
N THR A 484 30.70 -19.40 -1.46
CA THR A 484 32.11 -19.52 -1.88
C THR A 484 32.92 -18.27 -1.51
N LEU A 485 32.34 -17.08 -1.67
CA LEU A 485 32.99 -15.80 -1.33
C LEU A 485 32.94 -15.49 0.17
N HIS A 486 31.90 -15.94 0.88
CA HIS A 486 31.69 -15.73 2.31
C HIS A 486 31.28 -17.04 2.99
N SER A 487 32.27 -17.85 3.37
CA SER A 487 32.06 -19.18 3.96
C SER A 487 31.26 -19.17 5.27
N LEU A 488 31.32 -18.08 6.04
CA LEU A 488 30.53 -17.90 7.28
C LEU A 488 29.03 -18.12 7.05
N LEU A 489 28.51 -17.81 5.85
CA LEU A 489 27.10 -18.01 5.52
C LEU A 489 26.70 -19.49 5.60
N LEU A 490 27.64 -20.44 5.41
CA LEU A 490 27.36 -21.87 5.49
C LEU A 490 26.88 -22.32 6.88
N GLU A 491 27.30 -21.63 7.94
CA GLU A 491 26.92 -21.93 9.31
C GLU A 491 25.49 -21.47 9.66
N TYR A 492 24.87 -20.67 8.79
CA TYR A 492 23.53 -20.12 8.98
C TYR A 492 22.48 -20.87 8.13
N PRO A 493 21.20 -20.85 8.54
CA PRO A 493 20.13 -21.48 7.76
C PRO A 493 20.00 -20.83 6.36
N PRO A 494 19.71 -21.62 5.30
CA PRO A 494 19.49 -21.10 3.95
C PRO A 494 18.14 -20.37 3.78
N GLU A 495 17.34 -20.26 4.84
CA GLU A 495 15.99 -19.62 4.90
C GLU A 495 14.90 -20.30 4.05
N VAL A 496 15.29 -21.14 3.10
CA VAL A 496 14.41 -21.96 2.26
C VAL A 496 14.23 -23.35 2.90
N PRO A 497 13.00 -23.78 3.23
CA PRO A 497 12.74 -25.10 3.79
C PRO A 497 12.76 -26.17 2.68
N THR A 498 13.14 -27.39 3.05
CA THR A 498 13.32 -28.51 2.10
C THR A 498 12.03 -28.96 1.43
N ASN A 499 10.87 -28.70 2.02
CA ASN A 499 9.56 -29.14 1.55
C ASN A 499 8.82 -28.10 0.68
N ILE A 500 9.43 -26.93 0.41
CA ILE A 500 8.74 -25.85 -0.31
C ILE A 500 8.32 -26.24 -1.74
N LEU A 501 9.06 -27.17 -2.36
CA LEU A 501 8.89 -27.57 -3.75
C LEU A 501 7.97 -28.79 -3.93
N GLU A 502 7.42 -29.35 -2.85
CA GLU A 502 6.52 -30.52 -2.91
C GLU A 502 5.20 -30.22 -3.65
N SER A 503 4.77 -28.95 -3.68
CA SER A 503 3.55 -28.54 -4.37
C SER A 503 3.72 -28.35 -5.87
N LEU A 504 4.94 -28.35 -6.40
CA LEU A 504 5.18 -28.16 -7.82
C LEU A 504 4.49 -29.25 -8.66
N VAL A 505 4.11 -28.90 -9.87
CA VAL A 505 3.49 -29.79 -10.86
C VAL A 505 4.45 -29.96 -12.03
N LEU A 506 5.15 -31.09 -12.07
CA LEU A 506 6.18 -31.42 -13.06
C LEU A 506 5.85 -32.75 -13.74
N ASP A 507 5.79 -32.72 -15.06
CA ASP A 507 5.43 -33.83 -15.95
C ASP A 507 6.64 -34.65 -16.40
N LYS A 508 7.80 -34.04 -16.65
CA LYS A 508 8.98 -34.71 -17.22
C LYS A 508 9.99 -35.19 -16.18
N LYS A 509 10.75 -36.24 -16.53
CA LYS A 509 11.83 -36.80 -15.71
C LYS A 509 13.00 -35.82 -15.60
N ALA A 510 13.38 -35.19 -16.70
CA ALA A 510 14.44 -34.17 -16.72
C ALA A 510 14.15 -33.01 -15.73
N ALA A 511 12.88 -32.59 -15.63
CA ALA A 511 12.45 -31.58 -14.67
C ALA A 511 12.54 -32.07 -13.21
N LEU A 512 12.20 -33.33 -12.93
CA LEU A 512 12.37 -33.94 -11.60
C LEU A 512 13.85 -34.08 -11.22
N GLU A 513 14.74 -34.38 -12.16
CA GLU A 513 16.19 -34.44 -11.93
C GLU A 513 16.76 -33.05 -11.60
N ARG A 514 16.34 -32.01 -12.35
CA ARG A 514 16.66 -30.60 -12.04
C ARG A 514 16.22 -30.23 -10.63
N LEU A 515 14.97 -30.56 -10.29
CA LEU A 515 14.42 -30.33 -8.95
C LEU A 515 15.20 -31.08 -7.86
N ALA A 516 15.58 -32.33 -8.12
CA ALA A 516 16.34 -33.14 -7.17
C ALA A 516 17.71 -32.53 -6.84
N ARG A 517 18.36 -31.85 -7.79
CA ARG A 517 19.61 -31.09 -7.58
C ARG A 517 19.40 -29.88 -6.65
N VAL A 518 18.31 -29.12 -6.86
CA VAL A 518 17.95 -27.97 -6.01
C VAL A 518 17.69 -28.43 -4.57
N GLU A 519 16.88 -29.46 -4.39
CA GLU A 519 16.58 -30.03 -3.06
C GLU A 519 17.83 -30.57 -2.36
N LEU A 520 18.72 -31.24 -3.12
CA LEU A 520 19.99 -31.73 -2.59
C LEU A 520 20.85 -30.58 -2.08
N HIS A 521 20.95 -29.48 -2.83
CA HIS A 521 21.67 -28.27 -2.40
C HIS A 521 21.11 -27.71 -1.10
N ILE A 522 19.79 -27.54 -1.01
CA ILE A 522 19.11 -27.03 0.20
C ILE A 522 19.35 -27.97 1.39
N SER A 523 19.25 -29.29 1.19
CA SER A 523 19.49 -30.29 2.23
C SER A 523 20.93 -30.24 2.75
N LEU A 524 21.93 -30.19 1.85
CA LEU A 524 23.34 -30.06 2.22
C LEU A 524 23.62 -28.75 2.96
N ARG A 525 22.97 -27.65 2.59
CA ARG A 525 23.06 -26.37 3.30
C ARG A 525 22.46 -26.47 4.71
N CYS A 526 21.31 -27.11 4.85
CA CYS A 526 20.68 -27.36 6.15
C CYS A 526 21.50 -28.27 7.07
N GLN A 527 22.29 -29.22 6.52
CA GLN A 527 23.17 -30.09 7.30
C GLN A 527 24.41 -29.36 7.85
N LYS A 528 24.93 -28.38 7.10
CA LYS A 528 26.11 -27.59 7.50
C LYS A 528 25.81 -26.47 8.51
N ARG A 529 24.54 -26.14 8.74
CA ARG A 529 24.16 -25.04 9.64
C ARG A 529 24.45 -25.38 11.10
N ASN A 530 24.79 -24.37 11.89
CA ASN A 530 24.78 -24.45 13.34
C ASN A 530 23.34 -24.29 13.85
N PRO A 531 22.78 -25.27 14.59
CA PRO A 531 21.41 -25.19 15.11
C PRO A 531 21.16 -24.01 16.07
N MET A 532 22.20 -23.47 16.69
CA MET A 532 22.11 -22.34 17.62
C MET A 532 21.93 -21.01 16.89
N PHE A 533 22.40 -20.90 15.64
CA PHE A 533 22.37 -19.64 14.92
C PHE A 533 20.96 -19.32 14.38
N PRO A 534 20.46 -18.09 14.62
CA PRO A 534 19.13 -17.68 14.19
C PRO A 534 19.08 -17.45 12.67
N SER A 535 17.86 -17.22 12.17
CA SER A 535 17.65 -16.79 10.78
C SER A 535 18.37 -15.46 10.50
N LEU A 536 18.89 -15.28 9.27
CA LEU A 536 19.46 -14.03 8.78
C LEU A 536 18.43 -12.88 8.74
N PHE A 537 17.15 -13.21 8.85
CA PHE A 537 16.02 -12.28 8.88
C PHE A 537 15.45 -12.10 10.31
N SER A 538 16.16 -12.55 11.34
CA SER A 538 15.81 -12.26 12.74
C SER A 538 16.37 -10.91 13.17
N ASP A 539 15.75 -10.30 14.19
CA ASP A 539 16.26 -9.06 14.77
C ASP A 539 17.67 -9.26 15.38
N PRO A 540 18.49 -8.20 15.46
CA PRO A 540 19.88 -8.31 15.95
C PRO A 540 19.96 -9.02 17.31
N SER A 541 20.84 -10.01 17.41
CA SER A 541 21.11 -10.79 18.61
C SER A 541 22.60 -11.18 18.64
N GLN A 542 23.10 -11.64 19.78
CA GLN A 542 24.52 -11.93 19.96
C GLN A 542 25.08 -12.96 18.97
N GLN A 543 24.24 -13.91 18.51
CA GLN A 543 24.61 -14.97 17.57
C GLN A 543 24.15 -14.68 16.13
N CYS A 544 23.70 -13.46 15.81
CA CYS A 544 23.25 -13.14 14.46
C CYS A 544 24.44 -12.97 13.51
N PHE A 545 24.17 -13.17 12.21
CA PHE A 545 25.19 -13.11 11.15
C PHE A 545 25.99 -11.80 11.17
N ALA A 546 25.31 -10.67 11.39
CA ALA A 546 25.93 -9.35 11.38
C ALA A 546 27.00 -9.21 12.48
N VAL A 547 26.75 -9.73 13.68
CA VAL A 547 27.68 -9.67 14.82
C VAL A 547 28.89 -10.58 14.58
N ASN A 548 28.67 -11.84 14.19
CA ASN A 548 29.76 -12.77 13.92
C ASN A 548 30.64 -12.29 12.76
N PHE A 549 30.05 -11.68 11.73
CA PHE A 549 30.79 -11.12 10.61
C PHE A 549 31.62 -9.88 11.05
N TYR A 550 31.05 -9.01 11.88
CA TYR A 550 31.77 -7.87 12.45
C TYR A 550 32.99 -8.31 13.25
N ASP A 551 32.84 -9.33 14.12
CA ASP A 551 33.92 -9.78 15.00
C ASP A 551 35.14 -10.32 14.23
N GLN A 552 34.91 -10.87 13.04
CA GLN A 552 35.94 -11.38 12.12
C GLN A 552 36.51 -10.31 11.17
N SER A 553 35.96 -9.10 11.13
CA SER A 553 36.28 -8.07 10.12
C SER A 553 36.94 -6.83 10.72
N ASP A 554 38.24 -6.68 10.51
CA ASP A 554 38.99 -5.50 10.98
C ASP A 554 38.57 -4.21 10.26
N LEU A 555 38.11 -4.31 9.01
CA LEU A 555 37.55 -3.17 8.27
C LEU A 555 36.32 -2.56 8.98
N MET A 556 35.48 -3.40 9.59
CA MET A 556 34.29 -2.92 10.30
C MET A 556 34.64 -2.36 11.68
N LYS A 557 35.66 -2.90 12.35
CA LYS A 557 36.19 -2.34 13.60
C LYS A 557 36.76 -0.93 13.36
N ASN A 558 37.59 -0.77 12.32
CA ASN A 558 38.12 0.54 11.91
C ASN A 558 37.01 1.53 11.52
N LEU A 559 35.93 1.05 10.89
CA LEU A 559 34.78 1.90 10.58
C LEU A 559 34.09 2.42 11.84
N ARG A 560 33.90 1.56 12.85
CA ARG A 560 33.33 1.97 14.15
C ARG A 560 34.20 3.05 14.79
N GLU A 561 35.51 2.83 14.86
CA GLU A 561 36.46 3.79 15.44
C GLU A 561 36.36 5.16 14.74
N SER A 562 36.35 5.17 13.40
CA SER A 562 36.19 6.42 12.63
C SER A 562 34.85 7.13 12.89
N ILE A 563 33.74 6.39 13.07
CA ILE A 563 32.44 6.98 13.41
C ILE A 563 32.49 7.60 14.81
N GLU A 564 33.09 6.90 15.77
CA GLU A 564 33.21 7.36 17.16
C GLU A 564 34.18 8.54 17.30
N ASP A 565 35.27 8.57 16.54
CA ASP A 565 36.21 9.71 16.46
C ASP A 565 35.49 10.97 15.95
N ASP A 566 34.77 10.86 14.82
CA ASP A 566 34.02 11.97 14.24
C ASP A 566 32.91 12.45 15.21
N ALA A 567 32.28 11.52 15.94
CA ALA A 567 31.27 11.86 16.96
C ALA A 567 31.87 12.55 18.18
N ARG A 568 33.08 12.17 18.61
CA ARG A 568 33.83 12.85 19.68
C ARG A 568 34.19 14.28 19.27
N GLN A 569 34.70 14.47 18.06
CA GLN A 569 35.01 15.80 17.55
C GLN A 569 33.76 16.69 17.47
N ALA A 570 32.66 16.16 16.94
CA ALA A 570 31.40 16.89 16.87
C ALA A 570 30.86 17.29 18.26
N ARG A 571 31.08 16.46 19.30
CA ARG A 571 30.73 16.83 20.68
C ARG A 571 31.60 17.97 21.22
N LEU A 572 32.91 17.97 20.94
CA LEU A 572 33.81 19.05 21.34
C LEU A 572 33.39 20.38 20.69
N ASP A 573 33.16 20.38 19.37
CA ASP A 573 32.71 21.57 18.64
C ASP A 573 31.37 22.10 19.20
N LYS A 574 30.47 21.18 19.58
CA LYS A 574 29.18 21.53 20.18
C LYS A 574 29.30 22.08 21.60
N GLN A 575 30.25 21.57 22.38
CA GLN A 575 30.57 22.09 23.71
C GLN A 575 31.05 23.55 23.62
N ASP A 576 31.92 23.85 22.65
CA ASP A 576 32.42 25.21 22.41
C ASP A 576 31.32 26.16 21.93
N GLU A 577 30.39 25.70 21.08
CA GLU A 577 29.20 26.45 20.71
C GLU A 577 28.34 26.79 21.95
N TRP A 578 28.10 25.80 22.82
CA TRP A 578 27.30 26.00 24.03
C TRP A 578 27.96 26.97 25.00
N LEU A 579 29.26 26.83 25.25
CA LEU A 579 30.00 27.73 26.15
C LEU A 579 29.94 29.18 25.66
N ARG A 580 30.09 29.42 24.35
CA ARG A 580 29.94 30.75 23.75
C ARG A 580 28.54 31.32 23.99
N LYS A 581 27.50 30.60 23.60
CA LYS A 581 26.11 31.05 23.76
C LYS A 581 25.71 31.24 25.23
N LYS A 582 26.22 30.42 26.15
CA LYS A 582 25.99 30.57 27.60
C LYS A 582 26.65 31.83 28.15
N LYS A 583 27.87 32.15 27.70
CA LYS A 583 28.55 33.40 28.05
C LYS A 583 27.75 34.62 27.59
N ASP A 584 27.27 34.60 26.35
CA ASP A 584 26.45 35.68 25.79
C ASP A 584 25.12 35.84 26.54
N PHE A 585 24.45 34.73 26.87
CA PHE A 585 23.23 34.74 27.70
C PHE A 585 23.47 35.36 29.07
N THR A 586 24.56 34.96 29.74
CA THR A 586 24.90 35.47 31.07
C THR A 586 25.22 36.97 31.01
N GLN A 587 25.90 37.42 29.95
CA GLN A 587 26.20 38.84 29.76
C GLN A 587 24.91 39.66 29.55
N LEU A 588 24.03 39.23 28.64
CA LEU A 588 22.76 39.90 28.39
C LEU A 588 21.89 39.99 29.66
N MET A 589 21.84 38.92 30.46
CA MET A 589 21.07 38.93 31.71
C MET A 589 21.68 39.84 32.78
N ARG A 590 23.01 40.00 32.83
CA ARG A 590 23.66 41.00 33.71
C ARG A 590 23.33 42.42 33.27
N ASP A 591 23.38 42.69 31.96
CA ASP A 591 23.05 44.01 31.42
C ASP A 591 21.58 44.36 31.74
N VAL A 592 20.65 43.41 31.57
CA VAL A 592 19.24 43.55 31.96
C VAL A 592 19.07 43.87 33.45
N ALA A 593 19.82 43.21 34.34
CA ALA A 593 19.73 43.44 35.79
C ALA A 593 20.23 44.83 36.21
N SER A 594 21.10 45.45 35.41
CA SER A 594 21.69 46.78 35.67
C SER A 594 20.88 47.94 35.09
N MET A 595 19.83 47.67 34.32
CA MET A 595 19.02 48.67 33.65
C MET A 595 17.66 48.84 34.33
N GLU A 596 17.16 50.07 34.38
CA GLU A 596 15.77 50.35 34.71
C GLU A 596 14.91 50.32 33.44
N CYS A 597 13.61 50.13 33.62
CA CYS A 597 12.67 50.17 32.50
C CYS A 597 12.49 51.62 32.04
N ASP A 598 12.58 51.87 30.74
CA ASP A 598 12.34 53.19 30.17
C ASP A 598 10.88 53.61 30.39
N GLU A 599 10.66 54.85 30.86
CA GLU A 599 9.36 55.43 31.15
C GLU A 599 9.14 56.71 30.32
N TYR A 600 7.93 56.92 29.81
CA TYR A 600 7.51 58.13 29.10
C TYR A 600 6.19 58.65 29.67
N THR A 601 6.06 59.98 29.76
CA THR A 601 4.84 60.63 30.24
C THR A 601 4.18 61.36 29.05
N PRO A 602 3.00 60.92 28.58
CA PRO A 602 2.35 61.55 27.45
C PRO A 602 1.69 62.87 27.85
N ASN A 603 2.07 63.97 27.20
CA ASN A 603 1.45 65.28 27.37
C ASN A 603 0.55 65.57 26.15
N TRP A 604 -0.69 66.00 26.38
CA TRP A 604 -1.60 66.42 25.32
C TRP A 604 -2.25 67.75 25.69
N VAL A 605 -2.54 68.56 24.67
CA VAL A 605 -3.23 69.85 24.83
C VAL A 605 -4.66 69.66 24.31
N ASP A 606 -5.66 70.06 25.09
CA ASP A 606 -7.06 70.00 24.64
C ASP A 606 -7.40 71.14 23.66
N SER A 607 -8.62 71.13 23.13
CA SER A 607 -9.12 72.12 22.17
C SER A 607 -9.26 73.55 22.73
N ASP A 608 -9.22 73.72 24.05
CA ASP A 608 -9.28 75.00 24.76
C ASP A 608 -7.89 75.51 25.19
N GLY A 609 -6.82 74.76 24.87
CA GLY A 609 -5.43 75.15 25.12
C GLY A 609 -4.87 74.71 26.48
N GLU A 610 -5.60 73.88 27.24
CA GLU A 610 -5.09 73.37 28.52
C GLU A 610 -4.20 72.14 28.34
N CYS A 611 -3.05 72.15 29.00
CA CYS A 611 -2.02 71.13 28.90
C CYS A 611 -2.22 70.07 29.99
N TRP A 612 -2.65 68.88 29.60
CA TRP A 612 -2.90 67.76 30.51
C TRP A 612 -1.71 66.79 30.50
N THR A 613 -1.07 66.62 31.65
CA THR A 613 -0.01 65.62 31.87
C THR A 613 -0.66 64.27 32.14
N GLY A 614 -0.44 63.29 31.24
CA GLY A 614 -0.90 61.92 31.46
C GLY A 614 -0.09 61.20 32.54
N GLU A 615 -0.54 60.01 32.96
CA GLU A 615 0.25 59.15 33.85
C GLU A 615 1.51 58.62 33.14
N THR A 616 2.61 58.47 33.89
CA THR A 616 3.86 57.87 33.43
C THR A 616 3.64 56.42 32.98
N ARG A 617 4.14 56.06 31.79
CA ARG A 617 3.96 54.75 31.14
C ARG A 617 5.29 54.15 30.73
N HIS A 618 5.37 52.83 30.69
CA HIS A 618 6.52 52.13 30.13
C HIS A 618 6.67 52.36 28.62
N ASP A 619 7.89 52.61 28.14
CA ASP A 619 8.18 52.74 26.71
C ASP A 619 8.06 51.38 26.00
N LYS A 620 7.31 51.35 24.88
CA LYS A 620 7.17 50.16 24.03
C LYS A 620 8.49 49.74 23.38
N LYS A 621 9.48 50.64 23.31
CA LYS A 621 10.83 50.40 22.79
C LYS A 621 11.87 50.24 23.91
N CYS A 622 11.45 49.81 25.10
CA CYS A 622 12.38 49.69 26.21
C CYS A 622 13.52 48.73 25.90
N ARG A 623 14.75 49.25 26.01
CA ARG A 623 15.98 48.51 25.66
C ARG A 623 16.21 47.33 26.59
N ARG A 624 15.90 47.47 27.88
CA ARG A 624 15.98 46.38 28.86
C ARG A 624 15.09 45.18 28.47
N CYS A 625 13.84 45.46 28.11
CA CYS A 625 12.87 44.43 27.71
C CYS A 625 13.26 43.74 26.40
N GLU A 626 13.85 44.48 25.45
CA GLU A 626 14.39 43.93 24.21
C GLU A 626 15.57 42.97 24.46
N LEU A 627 16.54 43.37 25.29
CA LEU A 627 17.68 42.51 25.65
C LEU A 627 17.24 41.25 26.40
N GLU A 628 16.24 41.36 27.27
CA GLU A 628 15.67 40.21 27.98
C GLU A 628 14.95 39.25 27.02
N GLN A 629 14.22 39.76 26.02
CA GLN A 629 13.61 38.94 24.98
C GLN A 629 14.67 38.27 24.09
N HIS A 630 15.73 38.99 23.73
CA HIS A 630 16.86 38.45 22.96
C HIS A 630 17.54 37.30 23.71
N ALA A 631 17.78 37.46 25.02
CA ALA A 631 18.32 36.41 25.87
C ALA A 631 17.40 35.17 25.90
N LYS A 632 16.09 35.37 26.06
CA LYS A 632 15.10 34.27 26.10
C LYS A 632 14.90 33.59 24.74
N ALA A 633 15.19 34.27 23.62
CA ALA A 633 15.06 33.73 22.26
C ALA A 633 16.23 32.85 21.81
N MET A 634 17.36 32.88 22.51
CA MET A 634 18.51 32.05 22.13
C MET A 634 18.21 30.54 22.25
N ARG A 635 18.62 29.79 21.23
CA ARG A 635 18.42 28.33 21.12
C ARG A 635 19.71 27.62 20.74
N ILE A 636 19.84 26.38 21.17
CA ILE A 636 20.92 25.48 20.77
C ILE A 636 20.34 24.12 20.36
N GLU A 637 20.81 23.60 19.23
CA GLU A 637 20.51 22.23 18.81
C GLU A 637 21.24 21.24 19.73
N LYS A 638 20.58 20.15 20.12
CA LYS A 638 21.21 19.07 20.90
C LYS A 638 22.11 18.22 19.99
N HIS A 639 22.98 17.39 20.56
CA HIS A 639 23.81 16.45 19.81
C HIS A 639 23.50 15.02 20.23
N GLU A 640 22.92 14.22 19.33
CA GLU A 640 22.63 12.79 19.53
C GLU A 640 23.85 11.93 19.12
N TRP A 641 24.24 10.95 19.95
CA TRP A 641 25.29 10.00 19.59
C TRP A 641 24.87 9.13 18.39
N PRO A 642 25.72 8.91 17.37
CA PRO A 642 25.29 8.29 16.11
C PRO A 642 25.04 6.77 16.20
N LEU A 643 25.70 6.06 17.11
CA LEU A 643 25.61 4.60 17.27
C LEU A 643 24.82 4.21 18.53
N PRO A 644 24.10 3.07 18.54
CA PRO A 644 23.48 2.53 19.75
C PRO A 644 24.49 2.26 20.88
N GLU A 645 24.07 2.42 22.15
CA GLU A 645 24.91 2.05 23.31
C GLU A 645 25.01 0.53 23.50
N ASP A 646 23.99 -0.22 23.09
CA ASP A 646 24.02 -1.67 23.12
C ASP A 646 25.02 -2.22 22.09
N GLU A 647 25.94 -3.07 22.56
CA GLU A 647 27.05 -3.58 21.77
C GLU A 647 26.57 -4.45 20.59
N VAL A 648 25.51 -5.26 20.77
CA VAL A 648 24.94 -6.10 19.71
C VAL A 648 24.35 -5.21 18.60
N MET A 649 23.58 -4.20 18.98
CA MET A 649 22.97 -3.25 18.06
C MET A 649 24.02 -2.40 17.34
N CYS A 650 25.06 -1.97 18.04
CA CYS A 650 26.18 -1.23 17.45
C CYS A 650 26.88 -2.05 16.36
N LYS A 651 27.29 -3.29 16.66
CA LYS A 651 27.90 -4.19 15.69
C LYS A 651 27.00 -4.43 14.48
N ALA A 652 25.71 -4.65 14.70
CA ALA A 652 24.73 -4.85 13.63
C ALA A 652 24.57 -3.61 12.72
N VAL A 653 24.52 -2.41 13.31
CA VAL A 653 24.45 -1.14 12.57
C VAL A 653 25.70 -0.95 11.71
N VAL A 654 26.90 -1.18 12.28
CA VAL A 654 28.16 -1.03 11.54
C VAL A 654 28.25 -2.03 10.38
N PHE A 655 27.85 -3.28 10.61
CA PHE A 655 27.74 -4.28 9.54
C PHE A 655 26.78 -3.83 8.42
N GLU A 656 25.63 -3.26 8.76
CA GLU A 656 24.62 -2.83 7.79
C GLU A 656 25.12 -1.65 6.92
N LEU A 657 25.92 -0.74 7.50
CA LEU A 657 26.52 0.39 6.78
C LEU A 657 27.47 -0.05 5.65
N GLN A 658 28.24 -1.12 5.87
CA GLN A 658 29.23 -1.63 4.90
C GLN A 658 29.09 -3.13 4.61
N THR A 659 27.85 -3.60 4.46
CA THR A 659 27.58 -5.00 4.10
C THR A 659 28.21 -5.34 2.74
N PRO A 660 28.94 -6.48 2.62
CA PRO A 660 29.48 -6.92 1.34
C PRO A 660 28.41 -7.05 0.26
N GLY A 661 28.80 -6.71 -0.97
CA GLY A 661 27.87 -6.57 -2.06
C GLY A 661 27.08 -7.84 -2.41
N THR A 662 27.76 -8.97 -2.40
CA THR A 662 27.21 -10.31 -2.67
C THR A 662 26.16 -10.69 -1.63
N LEU A 663 26.41 -10.41 -0.35
CA LEU A 663 25.46 -10.64 0.74
C LEU A 663 24.21 -9.78 0.65
N VAL A 664 24.34 -8.51 0.22
CA VAL A 664 23.16 -7.65 -0.03
C VAL A 664 22.26 -8.28 -1.08
N PHE A 665 22.81 -8.67 -2.24
CA PHE A 665 22.02 -9.28 -3.31
C PHE A 665 21.45 -10.65 -2.92
N TRP A 666 22.21 -11.46 -2.18
CA TRP A 666 21.71 -12.74 -1.65
C TRP A 666 20.55 -12.55 -0.67
N ARG A 667 20.63 -11.57 0.25
CA ARG A 667 19.54 -11.26 1.20
C ARG A 667 18.29 -10.79 0.46
N ASP A 668 18.45 -9.89 -0.50
CA ASP A 668 17.34 -9.36 -1.30
C ASP A 668 16.70 -10.46 -2.15
N ALA A 669 17.50 -11.32 -2.79
CA ALA A 669 17.04 -12.47 -3.56
C ALA A 669 16.32 -13.52 -2.71
N THR A 670 16.89 -13.88 -1.57
CA THR A 670 16.32 -14.88 -0.67
C THR A 670 15.04 -14.35 -0.04
N TRP A 671 15.00 -13.07 0.36
CA TRP A 671 13.79 -12.43 0.86
C TRP A 671 12.72 -12.30 -0.22
N PHE A 672 13.10 -12.04 -1.47
CA PHE A 672 12.18 -12.07 -2.60
C PHE A 672 11.53 -13.44 -2.75
N VAL A 673 12.31 -14.52 -2.78
CA VAL A 673 11.79 -15.90 -2.91
C VAL A 673 10.95 -16.33 -1.70
N VAL A 674 11.40 -16.04 -0.48
CA VAL A 674 10.74 -16.52 0.75
C VAL A 674 9.56 -15.63 1.15
N HIS A 675 9.69 -14.30 1.10
CA HIS A 675 8.65 -13.42 1.61
C HIS A 675 7.71 -12.90 0.52
N THR A 676 8.21 -12.23 -0.52
CA THR A 676 7.33 -11.64 -1.57
C THR A 676 6.48 -12.69 -2.25
N LEU A 677 7.08 -13.86 -2.43
CA LEU A 677 6.52 -14.90 -3.26
C LEU A 677 5.79 -15.96 -2.44
N GLY A 678 6.33 -16.37 -1.29
CA GLY A 678 5.78 -17.50 -0.55
C GLY A 678 5.05 -17.16 0.75
N ARG A 679 4.90 -15.89 1.14
CA ARG A 679 4.20 -15.47 2.36
C ARG A 679 3.21 -14.33 2.09
N ASN A 680 2.21 -14.22 2.96
CA ASN A 680 1.37 -13.04 3.08
C ASN A 680 1.93 -12.11 4.15
N ASP A 681 1.82 -10.80 3.93
CA ASP A 681 2.33 -9.78 4.84
C ASP A 681 1.61 -9.80 6.19
N LYS A 682 2.40 -9.83 7.26
CA LYS A 682 1.96 -9.38 8.57
C LYS A 682 2.35 -7.92 8.74
N ILE A 683 1.34 -7.06 8.89
CA ILE A 683 1.52 -5.62 9.10
C ILE A 683 2.00 -5.39 10.53
N GLY A 684 3.20 -4.84 10.67
CA GLY A 684 3.78 -4.39 11.93
C GLY A 684 3.74 -2.86 12.08
N GLN A 685 4.54 -2.36 13.03
CA GLN A 685 4.66 -0.92 13.30
C GLN A 685 5.30 -0.18 12.10
N GLU A 686 4.98 1.11 11.92
CA GLU A 686 5.63 1.91 10.89
C GLU A 686 7.09 2.24 11.26
N CYS A 687 7.99 2.10 10.29
CA CYS A 687 9.38 2.52 10.43
C CYS A 687 9.50 4.04 10.33
N GLU A 688 10.09 4.66 11.36
CA GLU A 688 10.25 6.11 11.50
C GLU A 688 11.61 6.61 11.00
N GLN A 689 12.61 5.72 11.01
CA GLN A 689 13.96 6.00 10.54
C GLN A 689 14.66 4.76 9.99
N ASP A 690 15.23 4.88 8.80
CA ASP A 690 16.08 3.84 8.21
C ASP A 690 17.54 4.14 8.57
N VAL A 691 18.31 3.11 8.97
CA VAL A 691 19.70 3.31 9.41
C VAL A 691 20.57 3.89 8.29
N LEU A 692 20.38 3.45 7.05
CA LEU A 692 21.17 3.91 5.89
C LEU A 692 20.87 5.37 5.47
N SER A 693 19.73 5.93 5.91
CA SER A 693 19.34 7.33 5.66
C SER A 693 19.38 8.20 6.93
N TYR A 694 19.90 7.66 8.03
CA TYR A 694 20.07 8.41 9.27
C TYR A 694 21.21 9.42 9.10
N SER A 695 20.92 10.71 9.26
CA SER A 695 21.86 11.78 8.84
C SER A 695 23.28 11.64 9.41
N PRO A 696 23.50 11.24 10.68
CA PRO A 696 24.85 11.06 11.22
C PRO A 696 25.63 9.91 10.57
N LEU A 697 24.94 8.87 10.10
CA LEU A 697 25.57 7.65 9.54
C LEU A 697 25.56 7.62 8.00
N THR A 698 24.77 8.47 7.35
CA THR A 698 24.52 8.45 5.90
C THR A 698 25.79 8.61 5.06
N LYS A 699 26.83 9.27 5.59
CA LYS A 699 28.14 9.43 4.91
C LYS A 699 28.93 8.12 4.80
N TYR A 700 28.73 7.18 5.73
CA TYR A 700 29.44 5.89 5.74
C TYR A 700 28.68 4.77 5.01
N ALA A 701 27.37 4.95 4.81
CA ALA A 701 26.50 3.95 4.21
C ALA A 701 26.84 3.70 2.72
N ARG A 702 27.23 2.47 2.39
CA ARG A 702 27.38 1.96 1.02
C ARG A 702 26.12 1.22 0.59
N LYS A 703 25.89 1.10 -0.74
CA LYS A 703 24.76 0.37 -1.33
C LYS A 703 23.40 0.71 -0.67
N LYS A 704 23.05 2.00 -0.70
CA LYS A 704 21.84 2.53 -0.06
C LYS A 704 20.55 1.99 -0.69
N LEU A 705 20.60 1.66 -1.98
CA LEU A 705 19.49 1.04 -2.70
C LEU A 705 19.57 -0.48 -2.52
N ARG A 706 18.86 -0.98 -1.51
CA ARG A 706 18.71 -2.41 -1.20
C ARG A 706 17.33 -2.64 -0.56
N ARG A 707 16.86 -3.88 -0.60
CA ARG A 707 15.54 -4.21 -0.08
C ARG A 707 15.54 -4.47 1.42
N ILE A 708 16.51 -5.22 1.92
CA ILE A 708 16.58 -5.53 3.36
C ILE A 708 17.59 -4.63 4.05
N THR A 709 17.16 -3.98 5.13
CA THR A 709 18.04 -3.15 5.96
C THR A 709 17.55 -2.99 7.39
N LEU A 710 18.32 -2.32 8.24
CA LEU A 710 17.91 -1.97 9.60
C LEU A 710 17.10 -0.65 9.61
N GLY A 711 16.04 -0.63 10.39
CA GLY A 711 15.22 0.55 10.66
C GLY A 711 14.76 0.60 12.11
N SER A 712 14.31 1.76 12.57
CA SER A 712 13.79 1.97 13.91
C SER A 712 12.34 2.42 13.83
N SER A 713 11.48 1.80 14.64
CA SER A 713 10.10 2.27 14.85
C SER A 713 10.04 3.45 15.84
N ILE A 714 11.15 3.75 16.52
CA ILE A 714 11.30 4.91 17.40
C ILE A 714 11.88 6.07 16.59
N LYS A 715 11.20 7.22 16.63
CA LYS A 715 11.68 8.48 16.03
C LYS A 715 13.00 8.92 16.69
N PRO A 716 14.10 9.09 15.92
CA PRO A 716 15.35 9.65 16.42
C PRO A 716 15.15 11.05 16.99
N MET A 717 15.98 11.45 17.96
CA MET A 717 15.81 12.74 18.63
C MET A 717 15.98 13.92 17.68
N LEU A 718 16.86 13.78 16.68
CA LEU A 718 17.06 14.73 15.56
C LEU A 718 15.77 15.13 14.83
N LYS A 719 14.74 14.28 14.81
CA LYS A 719 13.44 14.56 14.14
C LYS A 719 12.37 15.07 15.09
N THR A 720 12.70 15.29 16.36
CA THR A 720 11.74 15.69 17.40
C THR A 720 11.84 17.18 17.69
N HIS A 721 10.72 17.80 18.10
CA HIS A 721 10.72 19.21 18.49
C HIS A 721 11.61 19.50 19.71
N TYR A 722 11.91 18.49 20.54
CA TYR A 722 12.82 18.61 21.69
C TYR A 722 14.30 18.76 21.31
N PHE A 723 14.65 18.66 20.02
CA PHE A 723 16.03 18.77 19.55
C PHE A 723 16.60 20.18 19.74
N ASN A 724 15.74 21.21 19.73
CA ASN A 724 16.12 22.59 20.00
C ASN A 724 15.89 22.89 21.48
N GLY A 725 16.96 22.99 22.26
CA GLY A 725 16.92 23.31 23.69
C GLY A 725 17.16 24.79 24.00
N GLY A 726 16.66 25.23 25.14
CA GLY A 726 17.08 26.49 25.77
C GLY A 726 18.44 26.35 26.46
N LEU A 727 19.24 27.41 26.46
CA LEU A 727 20.65 27.39 26.90
C LEU A 727 20.88 27.03 28.37
N ASN A 728 19.86 27.19 29.22
CA ASN A 728 20.03 27.25 30.67
C ASN A 728 19.60 25.98 31.41
N ILE A 729 19.10 24.97 30.68
CA ILE A 729 18.12 24.04 31.26
C ILE A 729 18.29 22.58 30.81
N ASP A 730 18.74 22.26 29.59
CA ASP A 730 18.75 20.87 29.07
C ASP A 730 20.14 20.26 28.88
N ASP A 731 20.25 18.93 29.03
CA ASP A 731 21.41 18.16 28.58
C ASP A 731 21.57 18.31 27.05
N ILE A 732 22.73 18.82 26.64
CA ILE A 732 23.05 19.09 25.23
C ILE A 732 23.41 17.79 24.50
N PHE A 733 23.96 16.82 25.23
CA PHE A 733 24.41 15.55 24.70
C PHE A 733 23.38 14.47 24.97
N LEU A 734 22.80 13.93 23.91
CA LEU A 734 21.79 12.88 23.96
C LEU A 734 22.41 11.53 23.57
N ARG A 735 21.83 10.46 24.13
CA ARG A 735 22.11 9.08 23.73
C ARG A 735 21.38 8.75 22.44
N ASN A 736 21.85 7.74 21.71
CA ASN A 736 21.19 7.27 20.51
C ASN A 736 19.81 6.70 20.83
N GLY A 737 18.77 7.25 20.21
CA GLY A 737 17.40 6.83 20.49
C GLY A 737 16.85 5.71 19.60
N MET A 738 17.67 5.15 18.70
CA MET A 738 17.19 4.14 17.74
C MET A 738 17.15 2.74 18.34
N ALA A 739 16.11 1.98 18.00
CA ALA A 739 16.02 0.55 18.26
C ALA A 739 16.05 -0.19 16.91
N PRO A 740 17.24 -0.46 16.36
CA PRO A 740 17.37 -0.99 15.00
C PRO A 740 16.87 -2.44 14.91
N ARG A 741 15.94 -2.67 13.99
CA ARG A 741 15.31 -3.95 13.68
C ARG A 741 15.35 -4.19 12.16
N LEU A 742 15.36 -5.44 11.73
CA LEU A 742 15.43 -5.75 10.30
C LEU A 742 14.08 -5.56 9.61
N LYS A 743 14.08 -4.82 8.51
CA LYS A 743 12.87 -4.48 7.76
C LYS A 743 13.02 -4.63 6.25
N ASP A 744 11.87 -4.63 5.59
CA ASP A 744 11.74 -4.46 4.14
C ASP A 744 11.59 -2.97 3.78
N THR A 745 12.41 -2.46 2.86
CA THR A 745 12.35 -1.07 2.41
C THR A 745 11.25 -0.81 1.39
N GLU A 746 10.78 -1.82 0.66
CA GLU A 746 9.65 -1.69 -0.26
C GLU A 746 8.32 -1.49 0.49
N ARG A 747 8.22 -2.06 1.70
CA ARG A 747 7.01 -2.02 2.53
C ARG A 747 7.33 -1.54 3.95
N ARG A 748 7.09 -0.26 4.23
CA ARG A 748 7.46 0.42 5.50
C ARG A 748 6.95 -0.20 6.81
N LYS A 749 5.93 -1.08 6.74
CA LYS A 749 5.32 -1.75 7.91
C LYS A 749 5.68 -3.23 8.01
N VAL A 750 6.61 -3.72 7.21
CA VAL A 750 7.02 -5.13 7.20
C VAL A 750 8.36 -5.27 7.90
N TRP A 751 8.32 -5.82 9.11
CA TRP A 751 9.50 -6.24 9.87
C TRP A 751 9.78 -7.71 9.61
N THR A 752 11.03 -8.01 9.27
CA THR A 752 11.40 -9.34 8.77
C THR A 752 11.20 -10.44 9.82
N ALA A 753 11.59 -10.19 11.07
CA ALA A 753 11.43 -11.11 12.21
C ALA A 753 9.96 -11.40 12.59
N GLU A 754 9.02 -10.57 12.14
CA GLU A 754 7.59 -10.76 12.39
C GLU A 754 6.92 -11.64 11.32
N GLN A 755 7.60 -11.91 10.20
CA GLN A 755 7.09 -12.69 9.07
C GLN A 755 7.27 -14.21 9.28
N ASN A 756 6.65 -14.71 10.34
CA ASN A 756 6.67 -16.11 10.76
C ASN A 756 5.64 -17.08 10.11
N PRO A 757 4.67 -16.67 9.25
CA PRO A 757 3.79 -17.63 8.58
C PRO A 757 4.56 -18.68 7.77
N ARG A 758 4.00 -19.90 7.71
CA ARG A 758 4.58 -20.99 6.92
C ARG A 758 4.66 -20.58 5.46
N LEU A 759 5.87 -20.71 4.92
CA LEU A 759 6.16 -20.52 3.51
C LEU A 759 5.39 -21.56 2.68
N SER A 760 4.66 -21.13 1.65
CA SER A 760 3.89 -22.05 0.80
C SER A 760 3.78 -21.53 -0.63
N LEU A 761 4.09 -22.40 -1.60
CA LEU A 761 3.87 -22.14 -3.03
C LEU A 761 2.53 -22.68 -3.55
N ARG A 762 1.70 -23.30 -2.68
CA ARG A 762 0.44 -23.95 -3.07
C ARG A 762 -0.49 -23.04 -3.86
N GLN A 763 -0.59 -21.77 -3.49
CA GLN A 763 -1.45 -20.81 -4.19
C GLN A 763 -1.15 -20.64 -5.70
N TYR A 764 0.06 -21.01 -6.13
CA TYR A 764 0.48 -20.95 -7.53
C TYR A 764 0.41 -22.30 -8.26
N CYS A 765 0.37 -23.40 -7.51
CA CYS A 765 0.45 -24.76 -8.04
C CYS A 765 -0.86 -25.55 -7.87
N ASP A 766 -1.81 -25.01 -7.12
CA ASP A 766 -3.14 -25.60 -6.95
C ASP A 766 -3.94 -25.46 -8.25
N SER A 767 -4.56 -26.57 -8.66
CA SER A 767 -5.42 -26.63 -9.82
C SER A 767 -6.74 -25.90 -9.57
N GLN A 768 -7.22 -25.18 -10.58
CA GLN A 768 -8.49 -24.45 -10.56
C GLN A 768 -9.61 -25.31 -11.15
N LEU A 769 -10.58 -25.66 -10.31
CA LEU A 769 -11.81 -26.33 -10.75
C LEU A 769 -12.83 -25.33 -11.29
N PRO A 770 -13.84 -25.78 -12.07
CA PRO A 770 -14.92 -24.93 -12.56
C PRO A 770 -15.63 -24.16 -11.43
N GLU A 771 -16.08 -22.94 -11.71
CA GLU A 771 -16.86 -22.13 -10.77
C GLU A 771 -18.12 -22.87 -10.31
N GLY A 772 -18.43 -22.82 -9.01
CA GLY A 772 -19.53 -23.58 -8.40
C GLY A 772 -19.14 -24.94 -7.83
N THR A 773 -17.90 -25.40 -8.01
CA THR A 773 -17.41 -26.65 -7.39
C THR A 773 -17.32 -26.52 -5.86
N PRO A 774 -17.84 -27.48 -5.07
CA PRO A 774 -17.74 -27.45 -3.60
C PRO A 774 -16.30 -27.41 -3.05
N ASP A 775 -16.06 -26.67 -1.96
CA ASP A 775 -14.72 -26.50 -1.34
C ASP A 775 -14.04 -27.84 -0.98
N HIS A 776 -14.83 -28.83 -0.55
CA HIS A 776 -14.29 -30.15 -0.22
C HIS A 776 -13.68 -30.86 -1.43
N MET A 777 -14.26 -30.73 -2.63
CA MET A 777 -13.71 -31.29 -3.86
C MET A 777 -12.44 -30.56 -4.29
N VAL A 778 -12.40 -29.23 -4.13
CA VAL A 778 -11.18 -28.43 -4.36
C VAL A 778 -10.05 -28.92 -3.46
N ARG A 779 -10.35 -29.17 -2.19
CA ARG A 779 -9.38 -29.73 -1.23
C ARG A 779 -8.95 -31.15 -1.61
N GLN A 780 -9.87 -32.01 -2.05
CA GLN A 780 -9.56 -33.38 -2.48
C GLN A 780 -8.65 -33.40 -3.73
N VAL A 781 -8.78 -32.42 -4.63
CA VAL A 781 -7.90 -32.28 -5.81
C VAL A 781 -6.52 -31.76 -5.45
N ASN A 782 -6.43 -30.74 -4.61
CA ASN A 782 -5.17 -30.02 -4.37
C ASN A 782 -4.37 -30.55 -3.17
N THR A 783 -4.94 -31.46 -2.37
CA THR A 783 -4.26 -32.05 -1.21
C THR A 783 -4.29 -33.58 -1.24
N THR A 784 -3.46 -34.20 -0.40
CA THR A 784 -3.37 -35.65 -0.21
C THR A 784 -3.61 -36.06 1.24
N SER A 785 -3.97 -35.10 2.09
CA SER A 785 -4.07 -35.27 3.55
C SER A 785 -5.38 -35.91 4.00
N HIS A 786 -6.37 -36.03 3.12
CA HIS A 786 -7.65 -36.65 3.42
C HIS A 786 -7.56 -38.19 3.31
N THR A 787 -8.51 -38.87 3.95
CA THR A 787 -8.60 -40.33 3.98
C THR A 787 -9.83 -40.81 3.22
N HIS A 788 -9.82 -42.07 2.77
CA HIS A 788 -10.99 -42.70 2.15
C HIS A 788 -12.24 -42.59 3.04
N ASN A 789 -12.10 -42.83 4.34
CA ASN A 789 -13.19 -42.68 5.32
C ASN A 789 -13.75 -41.25 5.36
N SER A 790 -12.89 -40.24 5.24
CA SER A 790 -13.36 -38.85 5.21
C SER A 790 -14.13 -38.51 3.94
N VAL A 791 -13.86 -39.17 2.82
CA VAL A 791 -14.63 -39.02 1.57
C VAL A 791 -16.02 -39.64 1.72
N LEU A 792 -16.09 -40.85 2.29
CA LEU A 792 -17.35 -41.53 2.57
C LEU A 792 -18.24 -40.73 3.53
N ALA A 793 -17.65 -40.12 4.56
CA ALA A 793 -18.37 -39.28 5.51
C ALA A 793 -18.99 -38.02 4.87
N MET A 794 -18.52 -37.61 3.68
CA MET A 794 -19.03 -36.44 2.94
C MET A 794 -20.17 -36.78 1.98
N HIS A 795 -20.72 -38.00 2.01
CA HIS A 795 -21.84 -38.41 1.13
C HIS A 795 -23.06 -37.48 1.19
N SER A 796 -23.32 -36.82 2.32
CA SER A 796 -24.42 -35.85 2.45
C SER A 796 -24.22 -34.58 1.63
N ASN A 797 -22.99 -34.28 1.20
CA ASN A 797 -22.60 -33.04 0.55
C ASN A 797 -22.34 -33.22 -0.97
N LEU A 798 -22.99 -34.21 -1.56
CA LEU A 798 -22.80 -34.61 -2.95
C LEU A 798 -23.26 -33.50 -3.92
N PRO A 799 -22.51 -33.18 -4.99
CA PRO A 799 -23.03 -32.37 -6.08
C PRO A 799 -24.23 -33.07 -6.76
N PRO A 800 -25.26 -32.32 -7.20
CA PRO A 800 -26.45 -32.91 -7.80
C PRO A 800 -26.17 -33.64 -9.13
N GLU A 801 -25.08 -33.28 -9.82
CA GLU A 801 -24.69 -33.84 -11.12
C GLU A 801 -23.85 -35.13 -11.01
N MET A 802 -23.42 -35.51 -9.81
CA MET A 802 -22.50 -36.64 -9.58
C MET A 802 -23.23 -37.79 -8.89
N THR A 803 -22.93 -39.04 -9.25
CA THR A 803 -23.44 -40.20 -8.50
C THR A 803 -22.62 -40.47 -7.23
N PRO A 804 -23.19 -41.15 -6.21
CA PRO A 804 -22.43 -41.52 -5.00
C PRO A 804 -21.13 -42.26 -5.31
N HIS A 805 -21.18 -43.22 -6.24
CA HIS A 805 -20.03 -44.00 -6.68
C HIS A 805 -18.96 -43.14 -7.35
N GLN A 806 -19.35 -42.22 -8.24
CA GLN A 806 -18.44 -41.28 -8.88
C GLN A 806 -17.76 -40.36 -7.86
N HIS A 807 -18.50 -39.86 -6.86
CA HIS A 807 -17.93 -39.03 -5.81
C HIS A 807 -16.91 -39.79 -4.96
N VAL A 808 -17.19 -41.04 -4.61
CA VAL A 808 -16.22 -41.88 -3.87
C VAL A 808 -14.96 -42.10 -4.69
N LEU A 809 -15.07 -42.47 -5.97
CA LEU A 809 -13.91 -42.67 -6.85
C LEU A 809 -13.11 -41.37 -7.03
N PHE A 810 -13.80 -40.24 -7.21
CA PHE A 810 -13.18 -38.92 -7.34
C PHE A 810 -12.41 -38.52 -6.07
N GLY A 811 -13.07 -38.52 -4.91
CA GLY A 811 -12.45 -38.09 -3.65
C GLY A 811 -11.37 -39.04 -3.17
N SER A 812 -11.49 -40.34 -3.48
CA SER A 812 -10.54 -41.38 -3.05
C SER A 812 -9.24 -41.37 -3.87
N LEU A 813 -9.24 -40.88 -5.11
CA LEU A 813 -8.06 -40.95 -5.99
C LEU A 813 -6.79 -40.41 -5.32
N ARG A 814 -6.93 -39.27 -4.63
CA ARG A 814 -5.82 -38.59 -3.93
C ARG A 814 -5.80 -38.82 -2.42
N ALA A 815 -6.61 -39.74 -1.91
CA ALA A 815 -6.63 -40.07 -0.48
C ALA A 815 -5.38 -40.89 -0.12
N GLY A 816 -4.33 -40.20 0.32
CA GLY A 816 -3.02 -40.77 0.57
C GLY A 816 -2.06 -40.61 -0.61
N GLU A 817 -0.83 -40.21 -0.31
CA GLU A 817 0.19 -39.88 -1.31
C GLU A 817 0.78 -41.11 -2.01
N LYS A 818 1.05 -42.18 -1.26
CA LYS A 818 1.66 -43.42 -1.78
C LYS A 818 0.72 -44.30 -2.60
N LEU A 819 -0.59 -44.02 -2.58
CA LEU A 819 -1.61 -44.85 -3.24
C LEU A 819 -2.05 -44.28 -4.59
N GLN A 820 -1.48 -43.16 -5.02
CA GLN A 820 -2.00 -42.40 -6.16
C GLN A 820 -2.05 -43.21 -7.46
N PHE A 821 -0.96 -43.88 -7.85
CA PHE A 821 -0.95 -44.65 -9.11
C PHE A 821 -1.81 -45.91 -9.03
N ILE A 822 -1.88 -46.58 -7.87
CA ILE A 822 -2.81 -47.69 -7.64
C ILE A 822 -4.26 -47.22 -7.77
N ASN A 823 -4.60 -46.06 -7.20
CA ASN A 823 -5.94 -45.48 -7.30
C ASN A 823 -6.26 -45.04 -8.74
N ILE A 824 -5.27 -44.55 -9.50
CA ILE A 824 -5.42 -44.25 -10.93
C ILE A 824 -5.74 -45.52 -11.71
N LEU A 825 -5.03 -46.62 -11.45
CA LEU A 825 -5.32 -47.91 -12.07
C LEU A 825 -6.76 -48.36 -11.77
N ALA A 826 -7.18 -48.29 -10.50
CA ALA A 826 -8.54 -48.63 -10.09
C ALA A 826 -9.61 -47.75 -10.78
N MET A 827 -9.34 -46.45 -10.92
CA MET A 827 -10.23 -45.52 -11.63
C MET A 827 -10.35 -45.85 -13.12
N VAL A 828 -9.22 -46.14 -13.79
CA VAL A 828 -9.21 -46.48 -15.23
C VAL A 828 -9.94 -47.80 -15.51
N MET A 829 -9.85 -48.76 -14.58
CA MET A 829 -10.54 -50.05 -14.68
C MET A 829 -12.04 -49.97 -14.36
N SER A 830 -12.50 -48.92 -13.66
CA SER A 830 -13.91 -48.76 -13.28
C SER A 830 -14.75 -48.25 -14.45
N SER A 831 -15.89 -48.89 -14.69
CA SER A 831 -16.91 -48.41 -15.64
C SER A 831 -17.70 -47.22 -15.11
N GLU A 832 -17.76 -47.04 -13.80
CA GLU A 832 -18.53 -45.98 -13.12
C GLU A 832 -17.80 -44.63 -13.12
N ALA A 833 -16.49 -44.61 -13.41
CA ALA A 833 -15.70 -43.40 -13.45
C ALA A 833 -15.97 -42.56 -14.71
N ASP A 834 -16.44 -41.33 -14.52
CA ASP A 834 -16.51 -40.33 -15.59
C ASP A 834 -15.16 -39.62 -15.74
N ILE A 835 -14.33 -40.17 -16.61
CA ILE A 835 -13.00 -39.64 -16.96
C ILE A 835 -13.12 -38.49 -17.98
N ASN A 836 -14.28 -38.34 -18.65
CA ASN A 836 -14.52 -37.29 -19.63
C ASN A 836 -14.87 -35.94 -18.95
N SER A 837 -15.32 -35.97 -17.70
CA SER A 837 -15.53 -34.78 -16.88
C SER A 837 -14.25 -33.93 -16.75
N THR A 838 -14.41 -32.62 -16.92
CA THR A 838 -13.35 -31.62 -16.73
C THR A 838 -12.71 -31.71 -15.34
N SER A 839 -13.51 -31.88 -14.29
CA SER A 839 -13.02 -31.97 -12.91
C SER A 839 -12.18 -33.22 -12.69
N THR A 840 -12.61 -34.37 -13.22
CA THR A 840 -11.84 -35.63 -13.15
C THR A 840 -10.53 -35.52 -13.94
N ALA A 841 -10.54 -34.89 -15.12
CA ALA A 841 -9.33 -34.69 -15.90
C ALA A 841 -8.29 -33.81 -15.18
N ILE A 842 -8.75 -32.76 -14.48
CA ILE A 842 -7.90 -31.91 -13.64
C ILE A 842 -7.35 -32.71 -12.45
N LEU A 843 -8.20 -33.48 -11.76
CA LEU A 843 -7.82 -34.36 -10.65
C LEU A 843 -6.70 -35.33 -11.05
N VAL A 844 -6.87 -36.04 -12.16
CA VAL A 844 -5.88 -37.01 -12.65
C VAL A 844 -4.60 -36.29 -13.06
N SER A 845 -4.69 -35.17 -13.78
CA SER A 845 -3.50 -34.39 -14.18
C SER A 845 -2.70 -33.92 -12.96
N GLN A 846 -3.37 -33.45 -11.92
CA GLN A 846 -2.72 -33.05 -10.67
C GLN A 846 -2.13 -34.26 -9.93
N ALA A 847 -2.79 -35.42 -9.92
CA ALA A 847 -2.30 -36.62 -9.25
C ALA A 847 -1.05 -37.19 -9.93
N VAL A 848 -1.04 -37.20 -11.26
CA VAL A 848 0.06 -37.72 -12.06
C VAL A 848 1.29 -36.81 -12.00
N SER A 849 1.09 -35.48 -11.94
CA SER A 849 2.17 -34.50 -12.13
C SER A 849 2.61 -33.77 -10.86
N GLN A 850 1.85 -33.76 -9.78
CA GLN A 850 2.31 -33.13 -8.54
C GLN A 850 3.49 -33.91 -7.96
N VAL A 851 4.55 -33.18 -7.59
CA VAL A 851 5.81 -33.76 -7.13
C VAL A 851 5.61 -34.53 -5.83
N GLY A 852 5.07 -33.90 -4.78
CA GLY A 852 4.95 -34.55 -3.48
C GLY A 852 6.30 -34.74 -2.76
N LYS A 853 6.29 -35.59 -1.74
CA LYS A 853 7.42 -35.83 -0.83
C LYS A 853 8.50 -36.66 -1.50
N ARG A 854 9.74 -36.37 -1.09
CA ARG A 854 10.93 -37.12 -1.44
C ARG A 854 11.21 -38.19 -0.39
N GLU A 855 11.61 -39.38 -0.84
CA GLU A 855 12.18 -40.39 0.05
C GLU A 855 13.53 -39.94 0.67
N PRO A 856 13.93 -40.53 1.80
CA PRO A 856 15.24 -40.30 2.40
C PRO A 856 16.39 -40.51 1.40
N PRO A 857 17.51 -39.77 1.53
CA PRO A 857 18.57 -39.61 0.52
C PRO A 857 19.38 -40.88 0.16
N HIS A 858 19.00 -42.05 0.64
CA HIS A 858 19.73 -43.31 0.47
C HIS A 858 19.42 -44.00 -0.87
N LEU A 859 18.33 -43.62 -1.54
CA LEU A 859 17.98 -44.05 -2.89
C LEU A 859 18.31 -42.94 -3.88
N SER A 860 19.22 -43.21 -4.83
CA SER A 860 19.70 -42.26 -5.85
C SER A 860 18.65 -41.87 -6.91
N SER A 861 17.36 -42.02 -6.60
CA SER A 861 16.25 -41.85 -7.54
C SER A 861 15.66 -40.44 -7.47
N CYS A 862 15.27 -39.90 -8.64
CA CYS A 862 14.51 -38.65 -8.75
C CYS A 862 12.99 -38.86 -8.52
N LEU A 863 12.55 -40.11 -8.39
CA LEU A 863 11.14 -40.46 -8.19
C LEU A 863 10.66 -40.09 -6.79
N ARG A 864 9.35 -39.85 -6.68
CA ARG A 864 8.67 -39.39 -5.47
C ARG A 864 7.84 -40.51 -4.85
N ASP A 865 7.42 -40.34 -3.60
CA ASP A 865 6.64 -41.32 -2.85
C ASP A 865 5.41 -41.81 -3.62
N SER A 866 4.75 -40.92 -4.37
CA SER A 866 3.59 -41.27 -5.19
C SER A 866 3.93 -42.07 -6.45
N GLN A 867 5.18 -42.03 -6.93
CA GLN A 867 5.61 -42.56 -8.22
C GLN A 867 6.37 -43.89 -8.11
N LEU A 868 6.61 -44.39 -6.89
CA LEU A 868 7.41 -45.60 -6.66
C LEU A 868 6.81 -46.86 -7.32
N ASP A 869 5.48 -46.92 -7.46
CA ASP A 869 4.81 -48.04 -8.15
C ASP A 869 5.26 -48.20 -9.60
N LEU A 870 5.73 -47.13 -10.25
CA LEU A 870 6.24 -47.16 -11.63
C LEU A 870 7.57 -47.90 -11.79
N LEU A 871 8.29 -48.15 -10.69
CA LEU A 871 9.47 -49.03 -10.70
C LEU A 871 9.08 -50.49 -10.88
N ASN A 872 7.85 -50.87 -10.51
CA ASN A 872 7.38 -52.24 -10.64
C ASN A 872 6.90 -52.52 -12.07
N LYS A 873 7.62 -53.42 -12.76
CA LYS A 873 7.31 -53.81 -14.15
C LYS A 873 5.89 -54.38 -14.30
N THR A 874 5.45 -55.26 -13.39
CA THR A 874 4.13 -55.90 -13.49
C THR A 874 2.99 -54.92 -13.29
N PHE A 875 3.21 -53.90 -12.46
CA PHE A 875 2.28 -52.79 -12.29
C PHE A 875 2.15 -51.98 -13.58
N CYS A 876 3.27 -51.58 -14.18
CA CYS A 876 3.28 -50.85 -15.45
C CYS A 876 2.61 -51.64 -16.60
N GLU A 877 2.83 -52.96 -16.68
CA GLU A 877 2.15 -53.84 -17.63
C GLU A 877 0.63 -53.88 -17.42
N SER A 878 0.18 -53.96 -16.16
CA SER A 878 -1.24 -53.93 -15.81
C SER A 878 -1.87 -52.58 -16.15
N LEU A 879 -1.14 -51.49 -15.92
CA LEU A 879 -1.60 -50.14 -16.20
C LEU A 879 -1.76 -49.87 -17.69
N ILE A 880 -0.79 -50.22 -18.53
CA ILE A 880 -0.94 -50.06 -20.00
C ILE A 880 -2.09 -50.92 -20.53
N PHE A 881 -2.27 -52.14 -20.02
CA PHE A 881 -3.40 -52.98 -20.41
C PHE A 881 -4.75 -52.33 -20.07
N ALA A 882 -4.90 -51.80 -18.84
CA ALA A 882 -6.12 -51.10 -18.43
C ALA A 882 -6.38 -49.84 -19.28
N ILE A 883 -5.32 -49.07 -19.59
CA ILE A 883 -5.40 -47.88 -20.44
C ILE A 883 -5.82 -48.25 -21.87
N GLU A 884 -5.22 -49.26 -22.47
CA GLU A 884 -5.56 -49.75 -23.82
C GLU A 884 -7.01 -50.25 -23.88
N ALA A 885 -7.44 -51.01 -22.87
CA ALA A 885 -8.81 -51.52 -22.77
C ALA A 885 -9.83 -50.37 -22.62
N ARG A 886 -9.54 -49.37 -21.77
CA ARG A 886 -10.40 -48.20 -21.61
C ARG A 886 -10.47 -47.38 -22.89
N PHE A 887 -9.34 -47.15 -23.56
CA PHE A 887 -9.31 -46.41 -24.82
C PHE A 887 -10.12 -47.09 -25.92
N TYR A 888 -10.07 -48.42 -26.02
CA TYR A 888 -10.86 -49.19 -27.00
C TYR A 888 -12.37 -48.88 -26.93
N THR A 889 -12.89 -48.63 -25.73
CA THR A 889 -14.32 -48.30 -25.54
C THR A 889 -14.71 -46.90 -26.03
N ILE A 890 -13.75 -45.98 -26.12
CA ILE A 890 -13.99 -44.57 -26.48
C ILE A 890 -13.43 -44.17 -27.85
N GLU A 891 -12.61 -45.02 -28.49
CA GLU A 891 -11.87 -44.72 -29.72
C GLU A 891 -12.75 -44.25 -30.89
N ALA A 892 -14.01 -44.72 -30.97
CA ALA A 892 -14.95 -44.32 -32.01
C ALA A 892 -15.71 -43.01 -31.70
N ASN A 893 -15.64 -42.48 -30.47
CA ASN A 893 -16.47 -41.38 -30.00
C ASN A 893 -15.66 -40.09 -29.79
N TRP A 894 -15.75 -39.16 -30.74
CA TRP A 894 -15.07 -37.86 -30.66
C TRP A 894 -15.50 -36.99 -29.46
N LYS A 895 -16.65 -37.27 -28.82
CA LYS A 895 -17.08 -36.56 -27.59
C LYS A 895 -16.23 -36.93 -26.37
N GLU A 896 -15.48 -38.03 -26.43
CA GLU A 896 -14.63 -38.53 -25.34
C GLU A 896 -13.18 -38.01 -25.44
N THR A 897 -13.00 -36.86 -26.09
CA THR A 897 -11.67 -36.24 -26.28
C THR A 897 -10.99 -35.93 -24.95
N THR A 898 -11.73 -35.53 -23.92
CA THR A 898 -11.15 -35.29 -22.58
C THR A 898 -10.67 -36.59 -21.95
N ALA A 899 -11.46 -37.66 -22.04
CA ALA A 899 -11.06 -38.98 -21.53
C ALA A 899 -9.79 -39.50 -22.23
N ALA A 900 -9.72 -39.38 -23.57
CA ALA A 900 -8.51 -39.71 -24.32
C ALA A 900 -7.30 -38.86 -23.90
N GLY A 901 -7.50 -37.58 -23.59
CA GLY A 901 -6.48 -36.69 -23.06
C GLY A 901 -5.96 -37.10 -21.68
N VAL A 902 -6.82 -37.64 -20.81
CA VAL A 902 -6.41 -38.19 -19.50
C VAL A 902 -5.54 -39.43 -19.70
N LEU A 903 -5.97 -40.37 -20.55
CA LEU A 903 -5.20 -41.58 -20.86
C LEU A 903 -3.84 -41.25 -21.50
N LEU A 904 -3.80 -40.24 -22.37
CA LEU A 904 -2.55 -39.71 -22.92
C LEU A 904 -1.64 -39.15 -21.82
N THR A 905 -2.19 -38.35 -20.90
CA THR A 905 -1.42 -37.74 -19.80
C THR A 905 -0.77 -38.79 -18.91
N ILE A 906 -1.51 -39.84 -18.54
CA ILE A 906 -0.97 -40.98 -17.78
C ILE A 906 0.13 -41.67 -18.60
N SER A 907 -0.13 -41.94 -19.88
CA SER A 907 0.82 -42.64 -20.75
C SER A 907 2.13 -41.88 -20.95
N LEU A 908 2.07 -40.56 -21.16
CA LEU A 908 3.25 -39.69 -21.28
C LEU A 908 4.05 -39.68 -19.98
N LYS A 909 3.38 -39.60 -18.81
CA LYS A 909 4.06 -39.64 -17.52
C LYS A 909 4.75 -40.97 -17.27
N VAL A 910 4.07 -42.08 -17.52
CA VAL A 910 4.65 -43.41 -17.33
C VAL A 910 5.81 -43.61 -18.30
N LEU A 911 5.68 -43.21 -19.57
CA LEU A 911 6.77 -43.30 -20.54
C LEU A 911 8.02 -42.51 -20.07
N SER A 912 7.82 -41.31 -19.52
CA SER A 912 8.90 -40.45 -19.01
C SER A 912 9.60 -41.04 -17.77
N LEU A 913 8.85 -41.66 -16.84
CA LEU A 913 9.39 -42.11 -15.54
C LEU A 913 9.77 -43.60 -15.49
N CYS A 914 9.18 -44.44 -16.35
CA CYS A 914 9.35 -45.88 -16.32
C CYS A 914 10.78 -46.26 -16.75
N PRO A 915 11.55 -46.98 -15.92
CA PRO A 915 12.91 -47.41 -16.29
C PRO A 915 12.92 -48.60 -17.27
N HIS A 916 11.77 -49.24 -17.52
CA HIS A 916 11.69 -50.48 -18.30
C HIS A 916 11.57 -50.21 -19.80
N ALA A 917 12.71 -50.16 -20.49
CA ALA A 917 12.78 -49.92 -21.94
C ALA A 917 11.90 -50.87 -22.79
N SER A 918 11.66 -52.11 -22.33
CA SER A 918 10.78 -53.05 -23.04
C SER A 918 9.33 -52.57 -23.16
N LEU A 919 8.87 -51.72 -22.23
CA LEU A 919 7.50 -51.18 -22.23
C LEU A 919 7.39 -49.88 -23.03
N HIS A 920 8.50 -49.17 -23.25
CA HIS A 920 8.50 -47.89 -23.97
C HIS A 920 7.89 -48.01 -25.37
N GLN A 921 8.23 -49.07 -26.12
CA GLN A 921 7.66 -49.31 -27.44
C GLN A 921 6.14 -49.50 -27.42
N ARG A 922 5.60 -50.18 -26.39
CA ARG A 922 4.15 -50.38 -26.24
C ARG A 922 3.44 -49.07 -25.93
N TYR A 923 3.98 -48.26 -25.01
CA TYR A 923 3.44 -46.93 -24.71
C TYR A 923 3.52 -45.99 -25.92
N LEU A 924 4.64 -45.96 -26.64
CA LEU A 924 4.78 -45.19 -27.88
C LEU A 924 3.77 -45.64 -28.95
N GLY A 925 3.57 -46.95 -29.11
CA GLY A 925 2.55 -47.52 -29.99
C GLY A 925 1.14 -47.08 -29.60
N PHE A 926 0.82 -47.08 -28.31
CA PHE A 926 -0.45 -46.59 -27.80
C PHE A 926 -0.65 -45.08 -28.03
N ILE A 927 0.37 -44.26 -27.80
CA ILE A 927 0.33 -42.80 -28.07
C ILE A 927 0.07 -42.54 -29.56
N ARG A 928 0.70 -43.30 -30.47
CA ARG A 928 0.42 -43.23 -31.91
C ARG A 928 -1.01 -43.63 -32.25
N ARG A 929 -1.59 -44.63 -31.57
CA ARG A 929 -3.00 -45.02 -31.74
C ARG A 929 -3.94 -43.88 -31.34
N ILE A 930 -3.69 -43.21 -30.21
CA ILE A 930 -4.44 -42.00 -29.80
C ILE A 930 -4.35 -40.93 -30.89
N ARG A 931 -3.13 -40.67 -31.41
CA ARG A 931 -2.92 -39.68 -32.48
C ARG A 931 -3.78 -39.98 -33.70
N GLN A 932 -3.75 -41.23 -34.18
CA GLN A 932 -4.50 -41.66 -35.36
C GLN A 932 -6.02 -41.57 -35.16
N ALA A 933 -6.51 -41.94 -33.98
CA ALA A 933 -7.93 -41.79 -33.64
C ALA A 933 -8.35 -40.31 -33.61
N ALA A 934 -7.56 -39.45 -32.96
CA ALA A 934 -7.83 -38.02 -32.89
C ALA A 934 -7.79 -37.34 -34.26
N LEU A 935 -6.89 -37.73 -35.17
CA LEU A 935 -6.89 -37.26 -36.56
C LEU A 935 -8.14 -37.69 -37.33
N LYS A 936 -8.61 -38.94 -37.14
CA LYS A 936 -9.89 -39.38 -37.71
C LYS A 936 -11.05 -38.54 -37.19
N TRP A 937 -11.03 -38.19 -35.90
CA TRP A 937 -12.03 -37.29 -35.32
C TRP A 937 -11.96 -35.88 -35.92
N ILE A 938 -10.76 -35.30 -36.10
CA ILE A 938 -10.59 -33.99 -36.73
C ILE A 938 -11.18 -33.97 -38.13
N ARG A 939 -10.83 -34.96 -38.97
CA ARG A 939 -11.33 -35.04 -40.35
C ARG A 939 -12.85 -35.20 -40.39
N GLY A 940 -13.41 -36.09 -39.58
CA GLY A 940 -14.87 -36.27 -39.49
C GLY A 940 -15.60 -35.03 -38.96
N LEU A 941 -15.02 -34.34 -37.96
CA LEU A 941 -15.58 -33.08 -37.45
C LEU A 941 -15.49 -31.94 -38.47
N ALA A 942 -14.41 -31.87 -39.26
CA ALA A 942 -14.25 -30.90 -40.34
C ALA A 942 -15.31 -31.10 -41.43
N GLU A 943 -15.59 -32.34 -41.82
CA GLU A 943 -16.68 -32.68 -42.75
C GLU A 943 -18.05 -32.26 -42.19
N ILE A 944 -18.33 -32.57 -40.91
CA ILE A 944 -19.58 -32.16 -40.24
C ILE A 944 -19.68 -30.63 -40.17
N HIS A 945 -18.57 -29.94 -39.88
CA HIS A 945 -18.52 -28.48 -39.81
C HIS A 945 -18.84 -27.84 -41.18
N GLY A 946 -18.23 -28.34 -42.26
CA GLY A 946 -18.50 -27.88 -43.63
C GLY A 946 -19.95 -28.13 -44.07
N ASN A 947 -20.52 -29.28 -43.73
CA ASN A 947 -21.89 -29.63 -44.12
C ASN A 947 -22.98 -28.88 -43.32
N LYS A 948 -22.74 -28.51 -42.06
CA LYS A 948 -23.73 -27.78 -41.24
C LYS A 948 -23.80 -26.28 -41.55
N ARG A 949 -22.76 -25.68 -42.15
CA ARG A 949 -22.76 -24.26 -42.56
C ARG A 949 -23.61 -23.98 -43.80
N THR A 950 -23.93 -25.00 -44.61
CA THR A 950 -24.76 -24.84 -45.82
C THR A 950 -26.27 -24.92 -45.55
N THR A 951 -26.69 -25.29 -44.33
CA THR A 951 -28.10 -25.43 -43.94
C THR A 951 -28.45 -24.41 -42.84
N SER A 952 -29.43 -23.55 -43.10
CA SER A 952 -29.77 -22.33 -42.35
C SER A 952 -30.41 -22.55 -40.96
N ALA A 953 -30.06 -23.61 -40.23
CA ALA A 953 -30.71 -23.94 -38.95
C ALA A 953 -29.68 -24.31 -37.85
N GLU A 954 -29.70 -23.52 -36.77
CA GLU A 954 -29.10 -23.76 -35.44
C GLU A 954 -27.58 -23.46 -35.27
N ASN A 955 -27.25 -22.18 -35.11
CA ASN A 955 -25.91 -21.68 -34.75
C ASN A 955 -25.29 -22.32 -33.47
N GLY A 956 -26.09 -22.88 -32.56
CA GLY A 956 -25.59 -23.48 -31.31
C GLY A 956 -24.78 -24.77 -31.49
N ASN A 957 -25.01 -25.52 -32.57
CA ASN A 957 -24.38 -26.82 -32.81
C ASN A 957 -23.01 -26.68 -33.52
N ILE A 958 -22.75 -25.56 -34.20
CA ILE A 958 -21.51 -25.28 -34.95
C ILE A 958 -20.37 -24.92 -34.00
N ASN A 959 -20.66 -24.10 -32.98
CA ASN A 959 -19.67 -23.73 -31.95
C ASN A 959 -19.17 -24.97 -31.18
N GLU A 960 -20.05 -25.94 -30.92
CA GLU A 960 -19.66 -27.21 -30.28
C GLU A 960 -18.70 -28.03 -31.15
N VAL A 961 -18.96 -28.11 -32.45
CA VAL A 961 -18.08 -28.82 -33.39
C VAL A 961 -16.72 -28.12 -33.49
N SER A 962 -16.69 -26.79 -33.61
CA SER A 962 -15.44 -26.01 -33.57
C SER A 962 -14.66 -26.21 -32.27
N ARG A 963 -15.36 -26.28 -31.13
CA ARG A 963 -14.76 -26.55 -29.82
C ARG A 963 -14.09 -27.93 -29.78
N GLN A 964 -14.74 -28.96 -30.31
CA GLN A 964 -14.16 -30.31 -30.35
C GLN A 964 -13.03 -30.45 -31.38
N LEU A 965 -13.07 -29.69 -32.48
CA LEU A 965 -11.94 -29.59 -33.42
C LEU A 965 -10.69 -29.05 -32.72
N VAL A 966 -10.84 -27.99 -31.92
CA VAL A 966 -9.73 -27.45 -31.10
C VAL A 966 -9.22 -28.49 -30.10
N ASN A 967 -10.12 -29.12 -29.33
CA ASN A 967 -9.72 -30.12 -28.33
C ASN A 967 -9.00 -31.33 -28.98
N SER A 968 -9.50 -31.82 -30.12
CA SER A 968 -8.91 -32.96 -30.84
C SER A 968 -7.55 -32.59 -31.45
N SER A 969 -7.41 -31.36 -31.96
CA SER A 969 -6.14 -30.85 -32.49
C SER A 969 -5.09 -30.69 -31.39
N LEU A 970 -5.49 -30.19 -30.22
CA LEU A 970 -4.63 -30.15 -29.03
C LEU A 970 -4.23 -31.56 -28.60
N LEU A 971 -5.14 -32.53 -28.61
CA LEU A 971 -4.85 -33.93 -28.29
C LEU A 971 -3.79 -34.51 -29.23
N VAL A 972 -3.90 -34.30 -30.54
CA VAL A 972 -2.88 -34.72 -31.53
C VAL A 972 -1.53 -34.09 -31.23
N ARG A 973 -1.47 -32.77 -31.06
CA ARG A 973 -0.20 -32.06 -30.81
C ARG A 973 0.44 -32.49 -29.49
N ARG A 974 -0.34 -32.71 -28.43
CA ARG A 974 0.15 -33.23 -27.14
C ARG A 974 0.81 -34.61 -27.24
N THR A 975 0.51 -35.42 -28.27
CA THR A 975 1.21 -36.71 -28.47
C THR A 975 2.69 -36.57 -28.79
N PHE A 976 3.15 -35.36 -29.11
CA PHE A 976 4.57 -35.04 -29.37
C PHE A 976 5.30 -34.54 -28.12
N ASP A 977 4.62 -34.41 -26.97
CA ASP A 977 5.21 -33.99 -25.70
C ASP A 977 5.97 -35.13 -25.00
N LEU A 978 6.97 -35.65 -25.72
CA LEU A 978 7.83 -36.74 -25.30
C LEU A 978 9.11 -36.20 -24.62
N GLU A 979 9.89 -37.11 -24.03
CA GLU A 979 11.27 -36.82 -23.62
C GLU A 979 12.16 -36.61 -24.85
N ALA A 980 13.23 -35.83 -24.71
CA ALA A 980 14.08 -35.40 -25.82
C ALA A 980 14.61 -36.56 -26.69
N GLU A 981 14.92 -37.71 -26.05
CA GLU A 981 15.38 -38.94 -26.72
C GLU A 981 14.36 -39.52 -27.70
N HIS A 982 13.08 -39.54 -27.33
CA HIS A 982 12.00 -40.06 -28.16
C HIS A 982 11.48 -39.01 -29.13
N GLN A 983 11.51 -37.74 -28.72
CA GLN A 983 11.05 -36.62 -29.51
C GLN A 983 11.82 -36.50 -30.84
N GLN A 984 13.16 -36.60 -30.79
CA GLN A 984 13.96 -36.56 -32.02
C GLN A 984 13.62 -37.72 -32.98
N SER A 985 13.35 -38.91 -32.46
CA SER A 985 12.96 -40.06 -33.29
C SER A 985 11.58 -39.87 -33.94
N GLU A 986 10.64 -39.26 -33.23
CA GLU A 986 9.27 -39.07 -33.71
C GLU A 986 9.20 -38.00 -34.82
N PHE A 987 10.00 -36.93 -34.72
CA PHE A 987 10.12 -35.90 -35.76
C PHE A 987 10.98 -36.31 -36.97
N ARG A 988 11.55 -37.53 -37.00
CA ARG A 988 12.20 -38.09 -38.20
C ARG A 988 11.23 -38.82 -39.14
N HIS A 989 10.05 -39.20 -38.63
CA HIS A 989 9.05 -39.89 -39.45
C HIS A 989 8.21 -38.87 -40.23
N SER A 990 8.24 -38.96 -41.56
CA SER A 990 7.48 -38.08 -42.46
C SER A 990 5.98 -38.03 -42.12
N SER A 991 5.37 -39.19 -41.85
CA SER A 991 3.95 -39.24 -41.47
C SER A 991 3.65 -38.44 -40.20
N SER A 992 4.54 -38.49 -39.20
CA SER A 992 4.35 -37.79 -37.92
C SER A 992 4.46 -36.26 -38.08
N ILE A 993 5.39 -35.78 -38.92
CA ILE A 993 5.47 -34.35 -39.26
C ILE A 993 4.18 -33.91 -39.96
N ALA A 994 3.70 -34.68 -40.93
CA ALA A 994 2.50 -34.35 -41.66
C ALA A 994 1.27 -34.28 -40.74
N ASP A 995 1.15 -35.25 -39.83
CA ASP A 995 0.09 -35.29 -38.82
C ASP A 995 0.12 -34.09 -37.86
N TYR A 996 1.31 -33.65 -37.45
CA TYR A 996 1.49 -32.46 -36.61
C TYR A 996 1.08 -31.18 -37.31
N VAL A 997 1.52 -31.00 -38.57
CA VAL A 997 1.19 -29.82 -39.39
C VAL A 997 -0.32 -29.76 -39.67
N GLU A 998 -0.93 -30.89 -40.03
CA GLU A 998 -2.38 -30.99 -40.26
C GLU A 998 -3.18 -30.55 -39.02
N ALA A 999 -2.85 -31.07 -37.84
CA ALA A 999 -3.50 -30.66 -36.59
C ALA A 999 -3.24 -29.18 -36.25
N SER A 1000 -2.06 -28.64 -36.59
CA SER A 1000 -1.70 -27.24 -36.36
C SER A 1000 -2.54 -26.27 -37.20
N LEU A 1001 -2.84 -26.63 -38.45
CA LEU A 1001 -3.70 -25.86 -39.35
C LEU A 1001 -5.13 -25.78 -38.82
N TYR A 1002 -5.73 -26.92 -38.45
CA TYR A 1002 -7.08 -26.96 -37.87
C TYR A 1002 -7.15 -26.24 -36.52
N LEU A 1003 -6.13 -26.38 -35.65
CA LEU A 1003 -6.08 -25.64 -34.39
C LEU A 1003 -6.10 -24.12 -34.63
N HIS A 1004 -5.28 -23.64 -35.58
CA HIS A 1004 -5.22 -22.21 -35.89
C HIS A 1004 -6.53 -21.67 -36.46
N GLY A 1005 -7.19 -22.45 -37.34
CA GLY A 1005 -8.44 -22.05 -37.98
C GLY A 1005 -9.64 -21.95 -37.02
N HIS A 1006 -9.69 -22.79 -35.98
CA HIS A 1006 -10.87 -22.89 -35.10
C HIS A 1006 -10.72 -22.28 -33.69
N LYS A 1007 -9.50 -21.90 -33.26
CA LYS A 1007 -9.26 -21.39 -31.89
C LYS A 1007 -10.07 -20.14 -31.52
N ASP A 1008 -10.29 -19.22 -32.46
CA ASP A 1008 -10.95 -17.93 -32.19
C ASP A 1008 -12.49 -18.09 -32.09
N LEU A 1009 -13.08 -18.99 -32.89
CA LEU A 1009 -14.51 -19.35 -32.84
C LEU A 1009 -14.88 -20.05 -31.53
N ALA A 1010 -13.95 -20.81 -30.96
CA ALA A 1010 -14.12 -21.53 -29.70
C ALA A 1010 -13.83 -20.67 -28.45
N SER A 1011 -13.45 -19.40 -28.62
CA SER A 1011 -13.06 -18.50 -27.51
C SER A 1011 -14.24 -17.76 -26.85
N SER A 1012 -15.43 -17.78 -27.47
CA SER A 1012 -16.67 -17.20 -26.94
C SER A 1012 -17.28 -18.10 -25.85
N GLY A 1013 -16.82 -17.94 -24.60
CA GLY A 1013 -17.56 -18.38 -23.41
C GLY A 1013 -17.01 -19.56 -22.59
N ASP A 1014 -15.71 -19.87 -22.64
CA ASP A 1014 -15.21 -21.14 -22.08
C ASP A 1014 -14.25 -21.08 -20.87
N GLY A 1015 -14.25 -22.17 -20.11
CA GLY A 1015 -13.65 -22.30 -18.78
C GLY A 1015 -12.11 -22.38 -18.73
N SER A 1016 -11.58 -22.23 -17.50
CA SER A 1016 -10.14 -22.14 -17.19
C SER A 1016 -9.26 -23.26 -17.77
N LYS A 1017 -9.80 -24.48 -17.93
CA LYS A 1017 -9.05 -25.64 -18.44
C LYS A 1017 -8.52 -25.45 -19.87
N ARG A 1018 -9.35 -24.98 -20.81
CA ARG A 1018 -8.93 -24.87 -22.22
C ARG A 1018 -7.84 -23.81 -22.42
N GLN A 1019 -7.98 -22.68 -21.73
CA GLN A 1019 -6.96 -21.62 -21.77
C GLN A 1019 -5.60 -22.16 -21.29
N ASN A 1020 -5.59 -23.01 -20.27
CA ASN A 1020 -4.38 -23.67 -19.82
C ASN A 1020 -3.80 -24.62 -20.87
N GLU A 1021 -4.63 -25.47 -21.50
CA GLU A 1021 -4.18 -26.38 -22.55
C GLU A 1021 -3.61 -25.64 -23.78
N LEU A 1022 -4.24 -24.56 -24.22
CA LEU A 1022 -3.75 -23.70 -25.31
C LEU A 1022 -2.41 -23.05 -24.97
N LEU A 1023 -2.24 -22.57 -23.74
CA LEU A 1023 -0.98 -21.97 -23.30
C LEU A 1023 0.15 -23.01 -23.26
N SER A 1024 -0.13 -24.21 -22.73
CA SER A 1024 0.84 -25.29 -22.68
C SER A 1024 1.25 -25.74 -24.08
N ASP A 1025 0.29 -25.90 -24.99
CA ASP A 1025 0.56 -26.24 -26.38
C ASP A 1025 1.38 -25.16 -27.10
N ALA A 1026 1.01 -23.88 -26.93
CA ALA A 1026 1.76 -22.78 -27.52
C ALA A 1026 3.21 -22.74 -27.02
N TYR A 1027 3.44 -23.02 -25.73
CA TYR A 1027 4.80 -23.12 -25.18
C TYR A 1027 5.57 -24.28 -25.82
N CYS A 1028 4.98 -25.47 -25.86
CA CYS A 1028 5.62 -26.66 -26.44
C CYS A 1028 5.90 -26.50 -27.94
N ALA A 1029 5.03 -25.82 -28.70
CA ALA A 1029 5.24 -25.55 -30.11
C ALA A 1029 6.55 -24.81 -30.40
N ARG A 1030 6.97 -23.90 -29.50
CA ARG A 1030 8.25 -23.18 -29.60
C ARG A 1030 9.44 -24.09 -29.31
N GLN A 1031 9.27 -25.02 -28.37
CA GLN A 1031 10.26 -26.07 -28.12
C GLN A 1031 10.45 -26.98 -29.34
N TRP A 1032 9.37 -27.28 -30.06
CA TRP A 1032 9.36 -28.24 -31.17
C TRP A 1032 9.77 -27.66 -32.51
N GLU A 1033 9.73 -26.33 -32.64
CA GLU A 1033 10.14 -25.62 -33.85
C GLU A 1033 11.53 -26.02 -34.33
N HIS A 1034 12.49 -26.17 -33.41
CA HIS A 1034 13.85 -26.60 -33.77
C HIS A 1034 13.86 -27.96 -34.48
N HIS A 1035 13.03 -28.90 -34.04
CA HIS A 1035 12.93 -30.21 -34.69
C HIS A 1035 12.24 -30.13 -36.06
N LEU A 1036 11.25 -29.27 -36.22
CA LEU A 1036 10.59 -29.03 -37.51
C LEU A 1036 11.54 -28.36 -38.51
N LEU A 1037 12.41 -27.45 -38.05
CA LEU A 1037 13.44 -26.82 -38.89
C LEU A 1037 14.52 -27.81 -39.33
N LEU A 1038 14.94 -28.72 -38.45
CA LEU A 1038 15.86 -29.80 -38.82
C LEU A 1038 15.22 -30.74 -39.85
N ALA A 1039 13.96 -31.13 -39.63
CA ALA A 1039 13.23 -31.95 -40.58
C ALA A 1039 13.04 -31.25 -41.94
N LEU A 1040 12.87 -29.93 -41.94
CA LEU A 1040 12.76 -29.13 -43.16
C LEU A 1040 14.05 -29.16 -44.00
N GLN A 1041 15.23 -29.21 -43.36
CA GLN A 1041 16.52 -29.34 -44.04
C GLN A 1041 16.71 -30.72 -44.68
N ASP A 1042 16.12 -31.75 -44.08
CA ASP A 1042 16.20 -33.13 -44.58
C ASP A 1042 15.19 -33.41 -45.70
N ASP A 1043 13.88 -33.20 -45.44
CA ASP A 1043 12.79 -33.47 -46.39
C ASP A 1043 11.57 -32.56 -46.10
N CYS A 1044 11.23 -31.67 -47.05
CA CYS A 1044 10.10 -30.76 -46.94
C CYS A 1044 8.77 -31.31 -47.50
N THR A 1045 8.76 -32.52 -48.08
CA THR A 1045 7.53 -33.14 -48.61
C THR A 1045 6.43 -33.35 -47.57
N PRO A 1046 6.71 -33.69 -46.29
CA PRO A 1046 5.65 -33.93 -45.30
C PRO A 1046 4.82 -32.69 -44.98
N ILE A 1047 5.44 -31.50 -45.01
CA ILE A 1047 4.76 -30.22 -44.78
C ILE A 1047 3.80 -29.94 -45.95
N SER A 1048 4.27 -30.14 -47.18
CA SER A 1048 3.45 -30.00 -48.39
C SER A 1048 2.26 -30.98 -48.38
N ASP A 1049 2.49 -32.23 -48.00
CA ASP A 1049 1.44 -33.25 -47.93
C ASP A 1049 0.40 -32.92 -46.87
N ALA A 1050 0.81 -32.42 -45.70
CA ALA A 1050 -0.12 -31.99 -44.67
C ALA A 1050 -0.97 -30.79 -45.08
N ILE A 1051 -0.36 -29.79 -45.72
CA ILE A 1051 -1.12 -28.64 -46.23
C ILE A 1051 -2.08 -29.08 -47.33
N LYS A 1052 -1.71 -30.04 -48.19
CA LYS A 1052 -2.65 -30.63 -49.17
C LYS A 1052 -3.81 -31.37 -48.51
N ARG A 1053 -3.63 -31.99 -47.34
CA ARG A 1053 -4.74 -32.60 -46.59
C ARG A 1053 -5.75 -31.57 -46.09
N PHE A 1054 -5.29 -30.37 -45.73
CA PHE A 1054 -6.14 -29.25 -45.31
C PHE A 1054 -6.70 -28.44 -46.50
N TRP A 1055 -5.89 -28.23 -47.53
CA TRP A 1055 -6.16 -27.48 -48.75
C TRP A 1055 -5.88 -28.37 -49.98
N PRO A 1056 -6.86 -29.19 -50.42
CA PRO A 1056 -6.64 -30.20 -51.47
C PRO A 1056 -6.26 -29.65 -52.85
N SER A 1057 -6.60 -28.40 -53.15
CA SER A 1057 -6.25 -27.73 -54.42
C SER A 1057 -4.86 -27.09 -54.42
N ALA A 1058 -4.10 -27.17 -53.31
CA ALA A 1058 -2.75 -26.62 -53.22
C ALA A 1058 -1.73 -27.35 -54.13
N SER A 1059 -1.05 -26.60 -55.00
CA SER A 1059 0.07 -27.10 -55.81
C SER A 1059 1.33 -26.25 -55.58
N PHE A 1060 2.31 -26.82 -54.88
CA PHE A 1060 3.57 -26.15 -54.55
C PHE A 1060 4.61 -26.35 -55.66
N THR A 1061 5.26 -25.27 -56.07
CA THR A 1061 6.26 -25.29 -57.16
C THR A 1061 7.70 -25.29 -56.64
N ASP A 1062 7.94 -24.77 -55.44
CA ASP A 1062 9.28 -24.60 -54.86
C ASP A 1062 9.49 -25.50 -53.62
N SER A 1063 10.72 -25.54 -53.11
CA SER A 1063 11.04 -26.07 -51.78
C SER A 1063 10.69 -25.04 -50.69
N TRP A 1064 10.23 -25.48 -49.54
CA TRP A 1064 9.98 -24.60 -48.39
C TRP A 1064 11.29 -24.00 -47.84
N GLN A 1065 11.32 -22.68 -47.63
CA GLN A 1065 12.49 -21.95 -47.12
C GLN A 1065 12.09 -20.99 -45.99
N THR A 1066 13.01 -20.66 -45.08
CA THR A 1066 12.77 -19.65 -44.04
C THR A 1066 12.58 -18.26 -44.65
N VAL A 1067 11.68 -17.46 -44.06
CA VAL A 1067 11.38 -16.10 -44.57
C VAL A 1067 12.45 -15.10 -44.17
N ASP A 1068 12.88 -15.14 -42.91
CA ASP A 1068 13.88 -14.24 -42.31
C ASP A 1068 14.82 -15.06 -41.41
N ASP A 1069 16.12 -14.76 -41.44
CA ASP A 1069 17.11 -15.46 -40.61
C ASP A 1069 16.94 -15.15 -39.10
N ASN A 1070 16.35 -14.00 -38.77
CA ASN A 1070 16.08 -13.59 -37.39
C ASN A 1070 14.72 -14.09 -36.86
N ASP A 1071 13.86 -14.64 -37.73
CA ASP A 1071 12.60 -15.29 -37.34
C ASP A 1071 12.39 -16.60 -38.11
N THR A 1072 12.87 -17.68 -37.52
CA THR A 1072 12.74 -19.02 -38.08
C THR A 1072 11.32 -19.59 -38.01
N SER A 1073 10.36 -18.87 -37.40
CA SER A 1073 9.00 -19.39 -37.24
C SER A 1073 8.20 -19.39 -38.53
N TRP A 1074 8.56 -18.55 -39.51
CA TRP A 1074 7.89 -18.45 -40.80
C TRP A 1074 8.70 -19.13 -41.91
N ILE A 1075 8.03 -20.00 -42.66
CA ILE A 1075 8.53 -20.60 -43.89
C ILE A 1075 7.67 -20.18 -45.08
N LYS A 1076 8.26 -20.10 -46.27
CA LYS A 1076 7.60 -19.72 -47.53
C LYS A 1076 7.76 -20.78 -48.61
N ASN A 1077 6.76 -20.85 -49.48
CA ASN A 1077 6.74 -21.59 -50.74
C ASN A 1077 5.93 -20.77 -51.77
N SER A 1078 5.90 -21.20 -53.03
CA SER A 1078 5.11 -20.58 -54.09
C SER A 1078 4.11 -21.59 -54.68
N THR A 1079 2.95 -21.09 -55.10
CA THR A 1079 1.94 -21.84 -55.86
C THR A 1079 1.65 -21.04 -57.14
N ILE A 1080 1.95 -21.55 -58.34
CA ILE A 1080 1.78 -20.89 -59.67
C ILE A 1080 2.13 -19.38 -59.68
N ASN A 1081 1.25 -18.49 -59.19
CA ASN A 1081 1.41 -17.03 -59.11
C ASN A 1081 1.25 -16.40 -57.70
N LYS A 1082 1.21 -17.18 -56.61
CA LYS A 1082 0.97 -16.72 -55.23
C LYS A 1082 2.06 -17.23 -54.28
N ILE A 1083 2.45 -16.42 -53.29
CA ILE A 1083 3.41 -16.81 -52.24
C ILE A 1083 2.62 -17.36 -51.05
N VAL A 1084 3.00 -18.54 -50.55
CA VAL A 1084 2.40 -19.18 -49.38
C VAL A 1084 3.36 -19.11 -48.21
N HIS A 1085 2.94 -18.53 -47.10
CA HIS A 1085 3.68 -18.50 -45.85
C HIS A 1085 3.01 -19.43 -44.83
N TYR A 1086 3.78 -20.28 -44.18
CA TYR A 1086 3.32 -21.11 -43.08
C TYR A 1086 4.14 -20.81 -41.82
N ASN A 1087 3.47 -20.70 -40.67
CA ASN A 1087 4.14 -20.49 -39.40
C ASN A 1087 4.22 -21.80 -38.61
N LEU A 1088 5.45 -22.30 -38.38
CA LEU A 1088 5.75 -23.57 -37.73
C LEU A 1088 5.25 -23.65 -36.27
N VAL A 1089 5.15 -22.52 -35.59
CA VAL A 1089 4.77 -22.44 -34.16
C VAL A 1089 3.25 -22.29 -34.01
N SER A 1090 2.68 -21.30 -34.70
CA SER A 1090 1.27 -20.90 -34.55
C SER A 1090 0.30 -21.67 -35.44
N GLY A 1091 0.79 -22.40 -36.44
CA GLY A 1091 -0.04 -23.09 -37.45
C GLY A 1091 -0.72 -22.14 -38.44
N SER A 1092 -0.33 -20.86 -38.47
CA SER A 1092 -0.91 -19.88 -39.40
C SER A 1092 -0.49 -20.16 -40.84
N LEU A 1093 -1.44 -20.16 -41.76
CA LEU A 1093 -1.20 -20.33 -43.19
C LEU A 1093 -1.73 -19.10 -43.94
N LEU A 1094 -0.82 -18.37 -44.57
CA LEU A 1094 -1.12 -17.16 -45.33
C LEU A 1094 -0.81 -17.37 -46.81
N VAL A 1095 -1.70 -16.93 -47.70
CA VAL A 1095 -1.48 -16.89 -49.15
C VAL A 1095 -1.50 -15.44 -49.59
N SER A 1096 -0.38 -14.97 -50.16
CA SER A 1096 -0.14 -13.56 -50.52
C SER A 1096 -0.47 -12.60 -49.37
N GLY A 1097 -0.01 -12.94 -48.16
CA GLY A 1097 -0.20 -12.15 -46.93
C GLY A 1097 -1.57 -12.31 -46.24
N ARG A 1098 -2.46 -13.18 -46.74
CA ARG A 1098 -3.85 -13.31 -46.26
C ARG A 1098 -4.18 -14.69 -45.71
N SER A 1099 -4.97 -14.76 -44.62
CA SER A 1099 -5.39 -16.04 -44.01
C SER A 1099 -6.39 -16.79 -44.89
N LEU A 1100 -6.22 -18.11 -45.01
CA LEU A 1100 -7.06 -19.05 -45.78
C LEU A 1100 -8.29 -19.60 -45.03
N SER A 1101 -8.56 -19.11 -43.82
CA SER A 1101 -9.63 -19.70 -42.98
C SER A 1101 -10.74 -18.72 -42.63
N ARG A 1102 -10.55 -17.41 -42.83
CA ARG A 1102 -11.49 -16.40 -42.33
C ARG A 1102 -11.48 -15.10 -43.13
N LEU A 1103 -12.68 -14.59 -43.42
CA LEU A 1103 -12.86 -13.26 -43.97
C LEU A 1103 -12.40 -12.19 -42.96
N PRO A 1104 -11.68 -11.14 -43.39
CA PRO A 1104 -11.28 -10.06 -42.51
C PRO A 1104 -12.50 -9.40 -41.81
N PRO A 1105 -12.35 -8.89 -40.57
CA PRO A 1105 -13.45 -8.23 -39.85
C PRO A 1105 -14.08 -7.05 -40.60
N SER A 1106 -13.34 -6.44 -41.53
CA SER A 1106 -13.86 -5.39 -42.42
C SER A 1106 -15.01 -5.88 -43.29
N TYR A 1107 -15.04 -7.16 -43.65
CA TYR A 1107 -16.14 -7.78 -44.40
C TYR A 1107 -17.23 -8.27 -43.43
N THR A 1108 -16.89 -9.05 -42.39
CA THR A 1108 -17.90 -9.66 -41.50
C THR A 1108 -18.65 -8.63 -40.63
N ASN A 1109 -18.09 -7.45 -40.40
CA ASN A 1109 -18.77 -6.35 -39.71
C ASN A 1109 -19.50 -5.40 -40.66
N ASP A 1110 -19.35 -5.56 -41.97
CA ASP A 1110 -20.04 -4.74 -42.95
C ASP A 1110 -21.56 -5.01 -42.89
N PRO A 1111 -22.40 -3.98 -42.77
CA PRO A 1111 -23.85 -4.15 -42.74
C PRO A 1111 -24.40 -4.92 -43.96
N LEU A 1112 -23.78 -4.76 -45.14
CA LEU A 1112 -24.17 -5.47 -46.35
C LEU A 1112 -23.88 -6.97 -46.22
N TYR A 1113 -22.69 -7.33 -45.75
CA TYR A 1113 -22.32 -8.72 -45.51
C TYR A 1113 -23.28 -9.37 -44.51
N ARG A 1114 -23.56 -8.69 -43.39
CA ARG A 1114 -24.53 -9.17 -42.38
C ARG A 1114 -25.97 -9.21 -42.90
N SER A 1115 -26.33 -8.38 -43.86
CA SER A 1115 -27.68 -8.43 -44.46
C SER A 1115 -27.88 -9.65 -45.37
N ILE A 1116 -26.81 -10.11 -46.04
CA ILE A 1116 -26.85 -11.22 -47.01
C ILE A 1116 -26.54 -12.55 -46.33
N PHE A 1117 -25.49 -12.57 -45.51
CA PHE A 1117 -24.94 -13.76 -44.88
C PHE A 1117 -25.24 -13.84 -43.38
N THR A 1118 -25.93 -12.86 -42.78
CA THR A 1118 -26.18 -12.80 -41.32
C THR A 1118 -24.87 -12.89 -40.50
N ASP A 1119 -24.83 -13.72 -39.46
CA ASP A 1119 -23.65 -13.99 -38.65
C ASP A 1119 -22.85 -15.22 -39.17
N LEU A 1120 -23.10 -15.63 -40.41
CA LEU A 1120 -22.49 -16.82 -41.00
C LEU A 1120 -21.06 -16.52 -41.43
N ASP A 1121 -20.10 -17.17 -40.79
CA ASP A 1121 -18.68 -17.05 -41.13
C ASP A 1121 -18.34 -18.05 -42.24
N LEU A 1122 -17.90 -17.57 -43.41
CA LEU A 1122 -17.62 -18.41 -44.58
C LEU A 1122 -16.17 -18.91 -44.55
N ASP A 1123 -15.96 -20.22 -44.76
CA ASP A 1123 -14.63 -20.75 -45.06
C ASP A 1123 -14.23 -20.28 -46.46
N ILE A 1124 -13.12 -19.56 -46.56
CA ILE A 1124 -12.70 -18.86 -47.78
C ILE A 1124 -11.28 -19.23 -48.20
N PHE A 1125 -11.06 -19.43 -49.49
CA PHE A 1125 -9.74 -19.48 -50.11
C PHE A 1125 -9.42 -18.15 -50.82
N ALA A 1126 -8.14 -17.94 -51.14
CA ALA A 1126 -7.75 -16.87 -52.04
C ALA A 1126 -8.28 -17.19 -53.45
N SER A 1127 -9.14 -16.32 -53.99
CA SER A 1127 -9.77 -16.52 -55.31
C SER A 1127 -8.72 -16.58 -56.44
N ASP A 1128 -8.93 -17.46 -57.42
CA ASP A 1128 -8.17 -17.53 -58.66
C ASP A 1128 -8.84 -16.76 -59.82
N GLU A 1129 -10.06 -16.24 -59.60
CA GLU A 1129 -10.81 -15.42 -60.56
C GLU A 1129 -10.36 -13.94 -60.52
N ASP A 1130 -10.24 -13.33 -61.71
CA ASP A 1130 -9.90 -11.91 -61.86
C ASP A 1130 -10.96 -11.02 -61.16
N ASP A 1131 -10.50 -9.93 -60.52
CA ASP A 1131 -11.30 -8.97 -59.73
C ASP A 1131 -11.96 -9.51 -58.43
N MET A 1132 -11.74 -10.79 -58.05
CA MET A 1132 -12.25 -11.39 -56.81
C MET A 1132 -11.13 -11.66 -55.79
N GLU A 1133 -11.38 -11.34 -54.51
CA GLU A 1133 -10.37 -11.49 -53.45
C GLU A 1133 -10.41 -12.85 -52.76
N TYR A 1134 -11.62 -13.34 -52.52
CA TYR A 1134 -11.93 -14.50 -51.73
C TYR A 1134 -12.94 -15.35 -52.49
N MET A 1135 -12.79 -16.65 -52.42
CA MET A 1135 -13.73 -17.63 -52.96
C MET A 1135 -14.16 -18.55 -51.82
N SER A 1136 -15.43 -18.91 -51.72
CA SER A 1136 -15.86 -19.86 -50.69
C SER A 1136 -15.30 -21.26 -50.95
N CYS A 1137 -14.96 -22.00 -49.88
CA CYS A 1137 -14.44 -23.36 -49.98
C CYS A 1137 -15.50 -24.36 -50.49
N VAL A 1138 -16.78 -24.02 -50.30
CA VAL A 1138 -17.95 -24.81 -50.70
C VAL A 1138 -18.94 -23.87 -51.39
N ARG A 1139 -19.70 -24.37 -52.36
CA ARG A 1139 -20.78 -23.61 -52.99
C ARG A 1139 -21.84 -23.23 -51.95
N PHE A 1140 -22.21 -21.97 -51.89
CA PHE A 1140 -23.25 -21.48 -51.00
C PHE A 1140 -24.59 -21.50 -51.72
N GLN A 1141 -25.54 -22.33 -51.27
CA GLN A 1141 -26.85 -22.51 -51.92
C GLN A 1141 -26.78 -22.84 -53.43
N GLY A 1142 -25.71 -23.51 -53.86
CA GLY A 1142 -25.49 -23.87 -55.26
C GLY A 1142 -24.74 -22.84 -56.10
N HIS A 1143 -24.33 -21.71 -55.51
CA HIS A 1143 -23.52 -20.66 -56.13
C HIS A 1143 -22.08 -20.68 -55.65
#